data_AF-A0A443I1S0-F1
#
_entry.id   AF-A0A443I1S0-F1
#
_cell.length_a   1.000
_cell.length_b   1.000
_cell.length_c   1.000
_cell.angle_alpha   90.00
_cell.angle_beta   90.00
_cell.angle_gamma   90.00
#
_symmetry.space_group_name_H-M   'P 1'
#
loop_
_entity.id
_entity.type
_entity.pdbx_description
1 polymer ?
#
loop_
_entity_poly.entity_id
_entity_poly.type
_entity_poly.pdbx_seq_one_letter_code
_entity_poly.pdbx_strand_id
1 'polypeptide(L)'
;MRISRRAFAADEELGKKDDDHRPAARAPSLRPAWKAPRRRRIVLAFVGFYLLYIFFKNMPTDLTPAVERYNPELAQLRQKGRTLQSSLGAIPQAVNPHQPPPRENDDAKDNAKYYYEGKVRFYNLAKSLRPNSPSSHRREHVSRAVLFAGADLKSVADLLPLACEMVRQGTNEVHFALMGRDDVSIPGIQKVNGISDEDCPIQWHDARPDYAPWSTGPRMERAVRSGLGYIREYINPQVVITHGEFREESFFWKAIKQKTDELGLAHIPLSRPAVDLMWLSKLDSGSLKVWNKMQIEMLVHAPSESSGSLIRLLKSLEGADYLDSVPSLTIELPPRVDPELLRFLQNTNWPPQSSSKVTLRRRIPSQRMTSEMSSIRTVEAFYPRDPNVTHVLVLSPQTELSPSFFHFLKYTALNYKHSVSAMNVSSELLGISLELPSSRPTDNEPFAPPSEPMDVPQSHDGEQSPFFLWQVPDSNAALYFGDKWAEFHSFLSHRLSAPGDSHDLSPKLISKKYPAFMEYLLEFMRVRGYYMLYPSFSGRNHVSLATVHNELYHPPEEFVADSSSALAEADKDTIEDLPEVLSPSSDLELGSVERPLFHGSTVEILLQRFPDHLPKLEALPLLSYKSEKLSARDIQQRTSEFAREFRTKVGGCKASNTPDDAGFWKIGDYFCL
;
A
#
# COMPACT_ATOMS: atom_id res chain seq x y z
N MET A 1 -51.83 11.73 -81.19
CA MET A 1 -53.17 12.14 -80.72
C MET A 1 -53.40 11.52 -79.35
N ARG A 2 -54.16 12.22 -78.48
CA ARG A 2 -54.32 12.04 -77.02
C ARG A 2 -54.66 10.63 -76.54
N ILE A 3 -54.47 10.41 -75.23
CA ILE A 3 -55.38 9.80 -74.21
C ILE A 3 -54.49 9.04 -73.19
N SER A 4 -54.33 9.54 -71.97
CA SER A 4 -55.18 9.37 -70.76
C SER A 4 -55.11 7.98 -70.12
N ARG A 5 -54.73 7.99 -68.82
CA ARG A 5 -55.16 7.12 -67.71
C ARG A 5 -55.39 5.62 -67.97
N ARG A 6 -54.70 4.80 -67.17
CA ARG A 6 -55.24 3.81 -66.18
C ARG A 6 -54.04 3.03 -65.63
N ALA A 7 -53.83 2.89 -64.31
CA ALA A 7 -54.64 2.24 -63.27
C ALA A 7 -54.62 0.71 -63.37
N PHE A 8 -54.54 0.10 -62.18
CA PHE A 8 -54.63 -1.32 -61.79
C PHE A 8 -53.31 -2.12 -61.93
N ALA A 9 -52.69 -2.53 -60.82
CA ALA A 9 -53.12 -3.51 -59.82
C ALA A 9 -53.14 -4.92 -60.41
N ALA A 10 -52.12 -5.69 -60.07
CA ALA A 10 -52.11 -7.14 -59.98
C ALA A 10 -50.88 -7.50 -59.14
N ASP A 11 -51.03 -8.04 -57.93
CA ASP A 11 -51.46 -9.40 -57.58
C ASP A 11 -50.25 -10.33 -57.44
N GLU A 12 -50.45 -11.32 -56.57
CA GLU A 12 -49.69 -12.56 -56.40
C GLU A 12 -48.32 -12.40 -55.73
N GLU A 13 -48.25 -12.62 -54.42
CA GLU A 13 -48.15 -13.95 -53.77
C GLU A 13 -46.84 -14.70 -54.04
N LEU A 14 -46.31 -15.20 -52.92
CA LEU A 14 -45.41 -16.35 -52.78
C LEU A 14 -43.92 -16.14 -53.08
N GLY A 15 -43.13 -16.34 -52.02
CA GLY A 15 -41.91 -17.13 -52.16
C GLY A 15 -40.73 -16.65 -51.32
N LYS A 16 -40.50 -17.36 -50.21
CA LYS A 16 -39.18 -17.82 -49.71
C LYS A 16 -38.02 -16.81 -49.59
N LYS A 17 -37.70 -16.50 -48.33
CA LYS A 17 -36.49 -16.85 -47.54
C LYS A 17 -35.09 -16.80 -48.20
N ASP A 18 -34.15 -16.34 -47.36
CA ASP A 18 -32.67 -16.33 -47.46
C ASP A 18 -32.10 -15.14 -48.26
N ASP A 19 -30.98 -14.50 -47.92
CA ASP A 19 -30.08 -14.49 -46.76
C ASP A 19 -29.22 -13.21 -46.89
N ASP A 20 -28.57 -12.79 -45.80
CA ASP A 20 -27.40 -11.90 -45.73
C ASP A 20 -27.39 -10.57 -46.50
N HIS A 21 -27.42 -9.44 -45.79
CA HIS A 21 -26.51 -8.32 -46.08
C HIS A 21 -26.28 -7.37 -44.89
N ARG A 22 -24.99 -7.20 -44.55
CA ARG A 22 -24.41 -6.25 -43.58
C ARG A 22 -24.82 -4.79 -43.87
N PRO A 23 -25.13 -3.95 -42.86
CA PRO A 23 -25.22 -2.51 -43.06
C PRO A 23 -23.90 -1.81 -42.73
N ALA A 24 -23.20 -1.36 -43.78
CA ALA A 24 -22.12 -0.37 -43.67
C ALA A 24 -22.70 1.05 -43.62
N ALA A 25 -22.03 1.90 -42.84
CA ALA A 25 -22.41 3.26 -42.47
C ALA A 25 -22.68 4.21 -43.66
N ARG A 26 -23.76 5.01 -43.55
CA ARG A 26 -23.94 6.29 -44.28
C ARG A 26 -24.44 7.38 -43.35
N ALA A 27 -23.69 8.46 -43.27
CA ALA A 27 -23.99 9.68 -42.53
C ALA A 27 -25.20 10.44 -43.14
N PRO A 28 -26.10 11.03 -42.31
CA PRO A 28 -27.15 11.91 -42.81
C PRO A 28 -26.70 13.37 -42.83
N SER A 29 -26.79 14.01 -44.00
CA SER A 29 -26.64 15.45 -44.16
C SER A 29 -27.93 16.18 -43.75
N LEU A 30 -27.80 17.10 -42.79
CA LEU A 30 -28.88 17.98 -42.33
C LEU A 30 -28.83 19.30 -43.10
N ARG A 31 -29.79 19.53 -44.01
CA ARG A 31 -30.21 20.88 -44.41
C ARG A 31 -31.74 20.93 -44.55
N PRO A 32 -32.47 21.64 -43.67
CA PRO A 32 -33.89 21.87 -43.87
C PRO A 32 -34.12 23.15 -44.68
N ALA A 33 -34.89 23.01 -45.76
CA ALA A 33 -35.38 24.12 -46.58
C ALA A 33 -36.43 24.96 -45.81
N TRP A 34 -36.19 26.27 -45.72
CA TRP A 34 -37.10 27.21 -45.07
C TRP A 34 -38.33 27.50 -45.96
N LYS A 35 -39.53 27.19 -45.46
CA LYS A 35 -40.80 27.68 -46.01
C LYS A 35 -41.31 28.82 -45.13
N ALA A 36 -41.70 29.94 -45.76
CA ALA A 36 -42.18 31.13 -45.07
C ALA A 36 -43.43 30.84 -44.19
N PRO A 37 -43.50 31.35 -42.95
CA PRO A 37 -44.57 31.02 -42.01
C PRO A 37 -45.87 31.78 -42.32
N ARG A 38 -47.00 31.05 -42.31
CA ARG A 38 -48.35 31.60 -42.49
C ARG A 38 -48.70 32.62 -41.39
N ARG A 39 -49.33 33.74 -41.78
CA ARG A 39 -49.66 34.94 -40.96
C ARG A 39 -50.26 34.66 -39.56
N ARG A 40 -50.95 33.53 -39.35
CA ARG A 40 -51.46 33.13 -38.02
C ARG A 40 -50.38 32.83 -36.98
N ARG A 41 -49.18 32.37 -37.37
CA ARG A 41 -48.08 32.09 -36.43
C ARG A 41 -47.39 33.36 -35.92
N ILE A 42 -47.42 34.44 -36.70
CA ILE A 42 -46.83 35.73 -36.30
C ILE A 42 -47.68 36.36 -35.20
N VAL A 43 -49.01 36.32 -35.30
CA VAL A 43 -49.91 36.81 -34.25
C VAL A 43 -49.74 36.02 -32.95
N LEU A 44 -49.64 34.69 -33.03
CA LEU A 44 -49.35 33.84 -31.85
C LEU A 44 -47.97 34.13 -31.25
N ALA A 45 -46.97 34.47 -32.06
CA ALA A 45 -45.65 34.87 -31.55
C ALA A 45 -45.74 36.20 -30.79
N PHE A 46 -46.48 37.19 -31.29
CA PHE A 46 -46.70 38.45 -30.58
C PHE A 46 -47.47 38.26 -29.27
N VAL A 47 -48.51 37.41 -29.27
CA VAL A 47 -49.24 37.06 -28.04
C VAL A 47 -48.32 36.32 -27.05
N GLY A 48 -47.50 35.38 -27.54
CA GLY A 48 -46.51 34.68 -26.72
C GLY A 48 -45.46 35.62 -26.12
N PHE A 49 -44.95 36.57 -26.90
CA PHE A 49 -44.01 37.59 -26.41
C PHE A 49 -44.66 38.54 -25.41
N TYR A 50 -45.93 38.90 -25.61
CA TYR A 50 -46.67 39.73 -24.66
C TYR A 50 -46.91 39.00 -23.33
N LEU A 51 -47.23 37.71 -23.36
CA LEU A 51 -47.37 36.88 -22.16
C LEU A 51 -46.03 36.68 -21.44
N LEU A 52 -44.94 36.45 -22.18
CA LEU A 52 -43.59 36.41 -21.60
C LEU A 52 -43.20 37.75 -20.97
N TYR A 53 -43.54 38.86 -21.61
CA TYR A 53 -43.29 40.19 -21.05
C TYR A 53 -44.06 40.42 -19.75
N ILE A 54 -45.34 40.05 -19.69
CA ILE A 54 -46.13 40.13 -18.45
C ILE A 54 -45.57 39.18 -17.37
N PHE A 55 -45.14 37.98 -17.76
CA PHE A 55 -44.54 37.02 -16.84
C PHE A 55 -43.24 37.54 -16.22
N PHE A 56 -42.31 38.06 -17.02
CA PHE A 56 -41.06 38.63 -16.49
C PHE A 56 -41.27 39.94 -15.74
N LYS A 57 -42.24 40.77 -16.15
CA LYS A 57 -42.56 42.03 -15.45
C LYS A 57 -43.21 41.80 -14.08
N ASN A 58 -43.98 40.72 -13.92
CA ASN A 58 -44.62 40.35 -12.66
C ASN A 58 -43.91 39.21 -11.93
N MET A 59 -42.71 38.83 -12.34
CA MET A 59 -41.92 37.82 -11.63
C MET A 59 -41.40 38.45 -10.33
N PRO A 60 -41.84 37.98 -9.14
CA PRO A 60 -41.32 38.52 -7.90
C PRO A 60 -39.83 38.20 -7.82
N THR A 61 -39.00 39.23 -7.62
CA THR A 61 -37.53 39.11 -7.56
C THR A 61 -37.01 38.43 -6.30
N ASP A 62 -37.89 37.91 -5.44
CA ASP A 62 -37.56 37.20 -4.20
C ASP A 62 -37.86 35.70 -4.29
N LEU A 63 -37.59 35.08 -5.44
CA LEU A 63 -37.73 33.62 -5.58
C LEU A 63 -36.45 32.91 -5.10
N THR A 64 -36.60 32.14 -4.01
CA THR A 64 -35.57 31.23 -3.53
C THR A 64 -35.22 30.15 -4.57
N PRO A 65 -33.96 29.63 -4.55
CA PRO A 65 -33.50 28.59 -5.48
C PRO A 65 -34.46 27.39 -5.51
N ALA A 66 -34.65 26.79 -6.69
CA ALA A 66 -35.63 25.71 -6.90
C ALA A 66 -35.47 24.50 -5.95
N VAL A 67 -34.25 24.26 -5.46
CA VAL A 67 -33.92 23.19 -4.51
C VAL A 67 -34.60 23.40 -3.14
N GLU A 68 -34.82 24.65 -2.73
CA GLU A 68 -35.42 24.99 -1.42
C GLU A 68 -36.95 24.76 -1.40
N ARG A 69 -37.60 24.54 -2.55
CA ARG A 69 -39.04 24.25 -2.63
C ARG A 69 -39.38 22.77 -2.50
N TYR A 70 -38.43 21.89 -2.81
CA TYR A 70 -38.65 20.43 -2.82
C TYR A 70 -38.13 19.71 -1.58
N ASN A 71 -37.36 20.39 -0.71
CA ASN A 71 -36.86 19.77 0.52
C ASN A 71 -37.01 20.71 1.75
N PRO A 72 -38.03 20.49 2.60
CA PRO A 72 -38.28 21.33 3.77
C PRO A 72 -37.19 21.23 4.85
N GLU A 73 -36.42 20.13 4.92
CA GLU A 73 -35.30 20.02 5.87
C GLU A 73 -34.14 20.95 5.49
N LEU A 74 -33.86 21.11 4.20
CA LEU A 74 -32.79 21.99 3.72
C LEU A 74 -33.11 23.46 4.00
N ALA A 75 -34.39 23.84 3.86
CA ALA A 75 -34.89 25.17 4.20
C ALA A 75 -34.81 25.45 5.70
N GLN A 76 -35.11 24.46 6.56
CA GLN A 76 -35.00 24.59 8.01
C GLN A 76 -33.53 24.70 8.49
N LEU A 77 -32.61 23.94 7.90
CA LEU A 77 -31.18 24.04 8.23
C LEU A 77 -30.59 25.40 7.88
N ARG A 78 -31.03 25.99 6.76
CA ARG A 78 -30.59 27.32 6.34
C ARG A 78 -31.27 28.44 7.12
N GLN A 79 -32.54 28.26 7.53
CA GLN A 79 -33.17 29.17 8.49
C GLN A 79 -32.49 29.12 9.85
N LYS A 80 -32.05 27.95 10.33
CA LYS A 80 -31.19 27.82 11.53
C LYS A 80 -29.85 28.54 11.34
N GLY A 81 -29.26 28.44 10.15
CA GLY A 81 -28.07 29.19 9.76
C GLY A 81 -28.29 30.71 9.66
N ARG A 82 -29.50 31.14 9.25
CA ARG A 82 -29.90 32.56 9.17
C ARG A 82 -30.33 33.14 10.51
N THR A 83 -30.92 32.37 11.42
CA THR A 83 -31.16 32.81 12.81
C THR A 83 -29.85 32.97 13.58
N LEU A 84 -28.82 32.18 13.26
CA LEU A 84 -27.45 32.43 13.71
C LEU A 84 -26.82 33.69 13.08
N GLN A 85 -27.30 34.13 11.91
CA GLN A 85 -26.93 35.43 11.32
C GLN A 85 -27.75 36.61 11.87
N SER A 86 -28.99 36.42 12.30
CA SER A 86 -29.83 37.51 12.83
C SER A 86 -29.61 37.80 14.32
N SER A 87 -28.93 36.90 15.06
CA SER A 87 -28.40 37.19 16.40
C SER A 87 -26.97 37.75 16.37
N LEU A 88 -26.37 37.93 15.19
CA LEU A 88 -25.18 38.76 15.01
C LEU A 88 -25.67 40.21 14.88
N GLY A 89 -25.99 40.83 16.03
CA GLY A 89 -25.85 42.28 16.14
C GLY A 89 -24.48 42.67 15.59
N ALA A 90 -24.43 43.78 14.84
CA ALA A 90 -23.25 44.40 14.22
C ALA A 90 -21.96 43.59 14.35
N ILE A 91 -21.43 43.05 13.23
CA ILE A 91 -20.07 42.48 13.16
C ILE A 91 -19.19 43.38 14.03
N PRO A 92 -18.73 42.92 15.21
CA PRO A 92 -17.81 43.72 15.99
C PRO A 92 -16.67 44.02 15.05
N GLN A 93 -16.32 45.30 14.91
CA GLN A 93 -15.10 45.73 14.24
C GLN A 93 -14.02 44.70 14.52
N ALA A 94 -13.35 44.24 13.45
CA ALA A 94 -12.32 43.21 13.48
C ALA A 94 -11.58 43.27 14.82
N VAL A 95 -11.85 42.30 15.69
CA VAL A 95 -11.06 42.10 16.91
C VAL A 95 -9.63 42.04 16.42
N ASN A 96 -8.85 43.06 16.76
CA ASN A 96 -7.45 43.08 16.37
C ASN A 96 -6.82 41.86 17.04
N PRO A 97 -6.37 40.83 16.30
CA PRO A 97 -5.82 39.62 16.90
C PRO A 97 -4.56 39.93 17.73
N HIS A 98 -3.97 41.12 17.55
CA HIS A 98 -2.84 41.61 18.32
C HIS A 98 -3.22 42.30 19.65
N GLN A 99 -4.51 42.52 19.94
CA GLN A 99 -4.94 43.07 21.21
C GLN A 99 -5.24 41.94 22.21
N PRO A 100 -4.73 42.02 23.45
CA PRO A 100 -4.99 41.01 24.46
C PRO A 100 -6.50 40.94 24.77
N PRO A 101 -7.03 39.74 25.02
CA PRO A 101 -8.42 39.59 25.45
C PRO A 101 -8.63 40.28 26.81
N PRO A 102 -9.88 40.71 27.13
CA PRO A 102 -10.20 41.25 28.45
C PRO A 102 -9.82 40.24 29.55
N ARG A 103 -9.08 40.68 30.57
CA ARG A 103 -8.82 39.88 31.78
C ARG A 103 -10.03 39.97 32.70
N GLU A 104 -10.50 38.84 33.21
CA GLU A 104 -11.43 38.84 34.33
C GLU A 104 -10.71 39.36 35.59
N ASN A 105 -11.40 40.11 36.45
CA ASN A 105 -10.78 40.85 37.55
C ASN A 105 -10.05 39.95 38.58
N ASP A 106 -10.34 38.65 38.63
CA ASP A 106 -9.66 37.68 39.50
C ASP A 106 -8.30 37.20 38.93
N ASP A 107 -8.11 37.22 37.61
CA ASP A 107 -6.86 36.82 36.95
C ASP A 107 -5.81 37.95 36.90
N ALA A 108 -6.18 39.17 37.29
CA ALA A 108 -5.26 40.32 37.28
C ALA A 108 -4.10 40.18 38.29
N LYS A 109 -4.19 39.23 39.24
CA LYS A 109 -3.14 38.94 40.23
C LYS A 109 -2.10 37.93 39.75
N ASP A 110 -2.43 37.10 38.76
CA ASP A 110 -1.51 36.12 38.19
C ASP A 110 -1.00 36.61 36.82
N ASN A 111 0.31 36.82 36.70
CA ASN A 111 0.96 37.16 35.44
C ASN A 111 1.05 35.94 34.49
N ALA A 112 -0.03 35.14 34.41
CA ALA A 112 -0.11 33.98 33.56
C ALA A 112 -0.06 34.43 32.09
N LYS A 113 0.89 33.86 31.34
CA LYS A 113 1.03 34.08 29.89
C LYS A 113 -0.22 33.60 29.13
N TYR A 114 -0.85 32.54 29.62
CA TYR A 114 -2.04 31.91 29.04
C TYR A 114 -3.17 31.96 30.06
N TYR A 115 -4.24 32.70 29.77
CA TYR A 115 -5.34 32.94 30.71
C TYR A 115 -6.73 32.93 30.05
N TYR A 116 -6.80 33.03 28.73
CA TYR A 116 -8.09 33.16 28.06
C TYR A 116 -8.76 31.80 27.82
N GLU A 117 -9.97 31.62 28.37
CA GLU A 117 -10.81 30.41 28.28
C GLU A 117 -12.16 30.62 27.55
N GLY A 118 -12.31 31.74 26.84
CA GLY A 118 -13.56 32.09 26.17
C GLY A 118 -13.96 31.16 25.02
N LYS A 119 -15.14 31.42 24.41
CA LYS A 119 -15.64 30.62 23.28
C LYS A 119 -14.65 30.63 22.11
N VAL A 120 -14.46 29.47 21.47
CA VAL A 120 -13.59 29.32 20.30
C VAL A 120 -14.30 29.81 19.04
N ARG A 121 -13.64 30.69 18.27
CA ARG A 121 -14.11 31.15 16.96
C ARG A 121 -12.99 31.08 15.91
N PHE A 122 -13.31 30.56 14.73
CA PHE A 122 -12.36 30.45 13.61
C PHE A 122 -12.69 31.43 12.49
N TYR A 123 -12.22 32.68 12.59
CA TYR A 123 -12.49 33.69 11.57
C TYR A 123 -11.74 33.43 10.26
N ASN A 124 -10.53 32.87 10.32
CA ASN A 124 -9.70 32.63 9.13
C ASN A 124 -9.97 31.26 8.48
N LEU A 125 -10.19 30.20 9.28
CA LEU A 125 -10.52 28.87 8.77
C LEU A 125 -11.72 28.91 7.84
N ALA A 126 -12.79 29.58 8.26
CA ALA A 126 -14.02 29.73 7.48
C ALA A 126 -13.84 30.50 6.15
N LYS A 127 -12.73 31.24 5.98
CA LYS A 127 -12.38 31.86 4.69
C LYS A 127 -11.68 30.87 3.77
N SER A 128 -10.75 30.08 4.31
CA SER A 128 -9.98 29.07 3.57
C SER A 128 -10.80 27.82 3.19
N LEU A 129 -11.84 27.48 3.96
CA LEU A 129 -12.73 26.34 3.70
C LEU A 129 -13.86 26.66 2.70
N ARG A 130 -13.92 27.90 2.17
CA ARG A 130 -14.96 28.26 1.20
C ARG A 130 -14.77 27.47 -0.09
N PRO A 131 -15.86 26.96 -0.70
CA PRO A 131 -15.78 26.08 -1.85
C PRO A 131 -15.41 26.89 -3.10
N ASN A 132 -14.11 27.06 -3.34
CA ASN A 132 -13.61 27.54 -4.63
C ASN A 132 -13.15 26.38 -5.54
N SER A 133 -13.27 25.12 -5.10
CA SER A 133 -12.90 23.96 -5.92
C SER A 133 -14.13 23.28 -6.56
N PRO A 134 -14.14 23.07 -7.89
CA PRO A 134 -15.22 22.40 -8.62
C PRO A 134 -15.38 20.91 -8.29
N SER A 135 -14.48 20.33 -7.47
CA SER A 135 -14.52 18.92 -7.07
C SER A 135 -15.56 18.59 -5.98
N SER A 136 -16.04 19.59 -5.24
CA SER A 136 -16.97 19.41 -4.11
C SER A 136 -18.40 18.97 -4.50
N HIS A 137 -18.70 18.83 -5.79
CA HIS A 137 -20.02 18.43 -6.30
C HIS A 137 -20.06 17.02 -6.93
N ARG A 138 -18.93 16.30 -6.97
CA ARG A 138 -18.92 14.90 -7.40
C ARG A 138 -18.76 13.96 -6.21
N ARG A 139 -19.89 13.59 -5.61
CA ARG A 139 -19.99 12.50 -4.62
C ARG A 139 -19.54 11.12 -5.15
N GLU A 140 -19.18 11.00 -6.42
CA GLU A 140 -18.76 9.76 -7.07
C GLU A 140 -17.25 9.44 -6.94
N HIS A 141 -16.39 10.40 -6.56
CA HIS A 141 -14.95 10.13 -6.41
C HIS A 141 -14.52 10.09 -4.94
N VAL A 142 -13.75 9.05 -4.59
CA VAL A 142 -13.04 8.95 -3.30
C VAL A 142 -12.10 10.16 -3.18
N SER A 143 -12.22 10.92 -2.09
CA SER A 143 -11.35 12.09 -1.83
C SER A 143 -9.88 11.68 -1.83
N ARG A 144 -9.03 12.48 -2.47
CA ARG A 144 -7.56 12.33 -2.50
C ARG A 144 -6.85 13.27 -1.53
N ALA A 145 -7.60 13.89 -0.63
CA ALA A 145 -7.08 14.93 0.25
C ALA A 145 -6.19 14.37 1.36
N VAL A 146 -4.98 14.91 1.48
CA VAL A 146 -4.00 14.65 2.54
C VAL A 146 -3.82 15.94 3.34
N LEU A 147 -4.03 15.87 4.66
CA LEU A 147 -3.90 17.03 5.54
C LEU A 147 -2.59 16.96 6.32
N PHE A 148 -1.68 17.88 6.07
CA PHE A 148 -0.60 18.18 7.01
C PHE A 148 -1.12 19.14 8.08
N ALA A 149 -0.78 18.91 9.34
CA ALA A 149 -1.18 19.80 10.42
C ALA A 149 -0.06 19.95 11.45
N GLY A 150 0.08 21.17 11.98
CA GLY A 150 1.02 21.45 13.06
C GLY A 150 0.63 22.65 13.91
N ALA A 151 1.14 22.69 15.13
CA ALA A 151 0.94 23.79 16.07
C ALA A 151 2.22 24.56 16.36
N ASP A 152 3.35 23.87 16.56
CA ASP A 152 4.65 24.51 16.72
C ASP A 152 5.24 24.96 15.37
N LEU A 153 5.82 26.17 15.31
CA LEU A 153 6.40 26.70 14.08
C LEU A 153 7.60 25.89 13.58
N LYS A 154 8.36 25.22 14.45
CA LYS A 154 9.47 24.36 14.02
C LYS A 154 8.95 23.06 13.41
N SER A 155 7.92 22.46 14.01
CA SER A 155 7.18 21.33 13.43
C SER A 155 6.64 21.68 12.04
N VAL A 156 5.99 22.84 11.91
CA VAL A 156 5.48 23.33 10.62
C VAL A 156 6.61 23.48 9.60
N ALA A 157 7.71 24.14 9.96
CA ALA A 157 8.86 24.32 9.06
C ALA A 157 9.44 22.97 8.58
N ASP A 158 9.52 21.98 9.46
CA ASP A 158 10.04 20.64 9.15
C ASP A 158 9.12 19.84 8.24
N LEU A 159 7.79 19.96 8.39
CA LEU A 159 6.80 19.26 7.55
C LEU A 159 6.68 19.83 6.12
N LEU A 160 7.02 21.10 5.91
CA LEU A 160 6.77 21.80 4.65
C LEU A 160 7.49 21.17 3.44
N PRO A 161 8.79 20.81 3.50
CA PRO A 161 9.45 20.12 2.40
C PRO A 161 8.72 18.86 1.94
N LEU A 162 8.25 18.04 2.89
CA LEU A 162 7.51 16.81 2.59
C LEU A 162 6.14 17.12 1.95
N ALA A 163 5.42 18.13 2.47
CA ALA A 163 4.13 18.54 1.90
C ALA A 163 4.28 19.11 0.48
N CYS A 164 5.31 19.92 0.25
CA CYS A 164 5.60 20.49 -1.07
C CYS A 164 6.01 19.42 -2.07
N GLU A 165 6.86 18.49 -1.66
CA GLU A 165 7.21 17.35 -2.50
C GLU A 165 5.97 16.53 -2.84
N MET A 166 5.09 16.27 -1.88
CA MET A 166 3.85 15.51 -2.12
C MET A 166 2.91 16.20 -3.12
N VAL A 167 2.84 17.54 -3.12
CA VAL A 167 2.11 18.29 -4.15
C VAL A 167 2.77 18.14 -5.51
N ARG A 168 4.10 18.24 -5.57
CA ARG A 168 4.88 18.11 -6.81
C ARG A 168 4.64 16.76 -7.49
N GLN A 169 4.45 15.70 -6.70
CA GLN A 169 4.11 14.36 -7.20
C GLN A 169 2.73 14.29 -7.88
N GLY A 170 1.79 15.19 -7.55
CA GLY A 170 0.46 15.26 -8.18
C GLY A 170 -0.49 14.10 -7.88
N THR A 171 -0.09 13.18 -6.99
CA THR A 171 -0.88 12.00 -6.60
C THR A 171 -1.94 12.34 -5.54
N ASN A 172 -1.76 13.41 -4.79
CA ASN A 172 -2.64 13.79 -3.67
C ASN A 172 -3.06 15.25 -3.75
N GLU A 173 -4.23 15.57 -3.23
CA GLU A 173 -4.64 16.95 -2.96
C GLU A 173 -4.11 17.34 -1.57
N VAL A 174 -3.07 18.17 -1.50
CA VAL A 174 -2.40 18.45 -0.23
C VAL A 174 -2.94 19.74 0.41
N HIS A 175 -3.34 19.61 1.66
CA HIS A 175 -3.82 20.68 2.51
C HIS A 175 -2.87 20.85 3.71
N PHE A 176 -2.66 22.07 4.16
CA PHE A 176 -1.84 22.37 5.33
C PHE A 176 -2.61 23.21 6.34
N ALA A 177 -2.82 22.69 7.56
CA ALA A 177 -3.54 23.38 8.63
C ALA A 177 -2.62 23.85 9.77
N LEU A 178 -2.68 25.14 10.06
CA LEU A 178 -2.02 25.73 11.24
C LEU A 178 -2.98 25.76 12.41
N MET A 179 -2.60 25.14 13.53
CA MET A 179 -3.46 24.98 14.71
C MET A 179 -2.79 25.42 16.03
N GLY A 180 -1.75 26.26 15.92
CA GLY A 180 -0.90 26.71 17.03
C GLY A 180 -1.34 27.98 17.75
N ARG A 181 -0.49 28.44 18.68
CA ARG A 181 -0.65 29.71 19.41
C ARG A 181 0.04 30.90 18.74
N ASP A 182 1.05 30.64 17.92
CA ASP A 182 1.87 31.70 17.35
C ASP A 182 1.09 32.56 16.35
N ASP A 183 1.24 33.87 16.47
CA ASP A 183 0.56 34.88 15.64
C ASP A 183 1.42 35.29 14.44
N VAL A 184 1.81 34.31 13.63
CA VAL A 184 2.54 34.53 12.37
C VAL A 184 1.59 34.32 11.19
N SER A 185 1.54 35.26 10.25
CA SER A 185 0.69 35.09 9.07
C SER A 185 1.20 33.96 8.17
N ILE A 186 0.30 33.26 7.46
CA ILE A 186 0.69 32.23 6.47
C ILE A 186 1.71 32.77 5.46
N PRO A 187 1.53 33.98 4.87
CA PRO A 187 2.55 34.58 4.00
C PRO A 187 3.89 34.80 4.69
N GLY A 188 3.90 35.10 5.99
CA GLY A 188 5.12 35.19 6.79
C GLY A 188 5.84 33.85 6.91
N ILE A 189 5.10 32.77 7.19
CA ILE A 189 5.64 31.39 7.26
C ILE A 189 6.20 30.99 5.89
N GLN A 190 5.46 31.23 4.81
CA GLN A 190 5.91 30.96 3.44
C GLN A 190 7.23 31.69 3.13
N LYS A 191 7.30 33.00 3.42
CA LYS A 191 8.49 33.82 3.17
C LYS A 191 9.72 33.34 3.94
N VAL A 192 9.56 32.98 5.21
CA VAL A 192 10.68 32.51 6.06
C VAL A 192 11.21 31.16 5.59
N ASN A 193 10.33 30.29 5.08
CA ASN A 193 10.70 28.97 4.56
C ASN A 193 11.05 28.97 3.05
N GLY A 194 11.09 30.15 2.41
CA GLY A 194 11.41 30.26 0.98
C GLY A 194 10.37 29.62 0.05
N ILE A 195 9.10 29.54 0.48
CA ILE A 195 8.02 28.91 -0.27
C ILE A 195 7.26 29.96 -1.07
N SER A 196 7.08 29.70 -2.37
CA SER A 196 6.17 30.45 -3.23
C SER A 196 4.95 29.59 -3.60
N ASP A 197 3.83 30.23 -3.93
CA ASP A 197 2.62 29.52 -4.37
C ASP A 197 2.80 28.81 -5.73
N GLU A 198 3.78 29.24 -6.53
CA GLU A 198 4.13 28.61 -7.81
C GLU A 198 4.96 27.34 -7.60
N ASP A 199 5.92 27.38 -6.67
CA ASP A 199 6.82 26.26 -6.38
C ASP A 199 6.14 25.15 -5.56
N CYS A 200 5.20 25.54 -4.69
CA CYS A 200 4.51 24.62 -3.79
C CYS A 200 3.04 25.03 -3.61
N PRO A 201 2.14 24.61 -4.52
CA PRO A 201 0.73 24.99 -4.48
C PRO A 201 -0.08 24.16 -3.45
N ILE A 202 0.34 24.16 -2.19
CA ILE A 202 -0.41 23.58 -1.07
C ILE A 202 -1.60 24.46 -0.68
N GLN A 203 -2.73 23.84 -0.31
CA GLN A 203 -3.90 24.57 0.16
C GLN A 203 -3.78 24.87 1.66
N TRP A 204 -3.55 26.14 1.99
CA TRP A 204 -3.38 26.56 3.38
C TRP A 204 -4.69 26.82 4.12
N HIS A 205 -4.75 26.38 5.37
CA HIS A 205 -5.87 26.56 6.28
C HIS A 205 -5.40 27.13 7.62
N ASP A 206 -5.89 28.30 7.99
CA ASP A 206 -5.61 28.89 9.31
C ASP A 206 -6.70 28.48 10.30
N ALA A 207 -6.44 27.40 11.02
CA ALA A 207 -7.33 26.83 12.04
C ALA A 207 -6.97 27.29 13.46
N ARG A 208 -6.23 28.40 13.61
CA ARG A 208 -5.98 29.00 14.92
C ARG A 208 -7.23 29.70 15.44
N PRO A 209 -7.55 29.57 16.74
CA PRO A 209 -8.70 30.26 17.32
C PRO A 209 -8.42 31.76 17.47
N ASP A 210 -9.48 32.54 17.66
CA ASP A 210 -9.36 33.91 18.14
C ASP A 210 -8.59 33.97 19.47
N TYR A 211 -7.70 34.96 19.63
CA TYR A 211 -6.83 35.11 20.81
C TYR A 211 -5.93 33.89 21.10
N ALA A 212 -5.51 33.14 20.08
CA ALA A 212 -4.62 31.98 20.23
C ALA A 212 -3.37 32.23 21.12
N PRO A 213 -2.65 33.36 21.02
CA PRO A 213 -1.44 33.61 21.83
C PRO A 213 -1.68 33.61 23.35
N TRP A 214 -2.88 33.99 23.80
CA TRP A 214 -3.25 34.09 25.22
C TRP A 214 -4.09 32.89 25.71
N SER A 215 -4.36 31.93 24.82
CA SER A 215 -5.26 30.83 25.11
C SER A 215 -4.59 29.75 25.95
N THR A 216 -5.31 29.30 26.97
CA THR A 216 -4.92 28.17 27.83
C THR A 216 -4.80 26.86 27.05
N GLY A 217 -4.16 25.85 27.65
CA GLY A 217 -4.08 24.49 27.08
C GLY A 217 -5.45 23.90 26.74
N PRO A 218 -6.39 23.79 27.70
CA PRO A 218 -7.70 23.20 27.47
C PRO A 218 -8.53 23.93 26.40
N ARG A 219 -8.44 25.26 26.31
CA ARG A 219 -9.06 26.01 25.21
C ARG A 219 -8.48 25.62 23.85
N MET A 220 -7.15 25.53 23.76
CA MET A 220 -6.48 25.13 22.53
C MET A 220 -6.79 23.68 22.13
N GLU A 221 -6.89 22.75 23.08
CA GLU A 221 -7.33 21.37 22.79
C GLU A 221 -8.72 21.35 22.17
N ARG A 222 -9.68 22.07 22.75
CA ARG A 222 -11.04 22.23 22.19
C ARG A 222 -11.03 22.86 20.81
N ALA A 223 -10.14 23.83 20.58
CA ALA A 223 -9.98 24.46 19.29
C ALA A 223 -9.45 23.48 18.23
N VAL A 224 -8.37 22.74 18.51
CA VAL A 224 -7.83 21.73 17.58
C VAL A 224 -8.89 20.70 17.19
N ARG A 225 -9.62 20.15 18.18
CA ARG A 225 -10.71 19.18 17.92
C ARG A 225 -11.81 19.75 17.04
N SER A 226 -12.21 21.00 17.29
CA SER A 226 -13.27 21.66 16.52
C SER A 226 -12.81 22.03 15.11
N GLY A 227 -11.57 22.54 14.98
CA GLY A 227 -10.95 22.90 13.69
C GLY A 227 -10.80 21.69 12.77
N LEU A 228 -10.31 20.56 13.29
CA LEU A 228 -10.23 19.31 12.52
C LEU A 228 -11.64 18.81 12.15
N GLY A 229 -12.64 19.00 13.03
CA GLY A 229 -14.03 18.70 12.72
C GLY A 229 -14.56 19.47 11.50
N TYR A 230 -14.29 20.78 11.43
CA TYR A 230 -14.65 21.57 10.26
C TYR A 230 -13.87 21.14 9.01
N ILE A 231 -12.57 20.92 9.11
CA ILE A 231 -11.75 20.44 7.99
C ILE A 231 -12.28 19.11 7.46
N ARG A 232 -12.65 18.18 8.35
CA ARG A 232 -13.24 16.89 7.96
C ARG A 232 -14.53 17.05 7.16
N GLU A 233 -15.40 17.95 7.58
CA GLU A 233 -16.71 18.17 6.92
C GLU A 233 -16.56 18.80 5.52
N TYR A 234 -15.64 19.75 5.36
CA TYR A 234 -15.51 20.52 4.12
C TYR A 234 -14.50 19.93 3.11
N ILE A 235 -13.39 19.35 3.59
CA ILE A 235 -12.30 18.82 2.75
C ILE A 235 -12.36 17.29 2.65
N ASN A 236 -12.88 16.62 3.68
CA ASN A 236 -12.91 15.16 3.78
C ASN A 236 -11.53 14.51 3.52
N PRO A 237 -10.48 14.88 4.28
CA PRO A 237 -9.15 14.27 4.13
C PRO A 237 -9.20 12.78 4.44
N GLN A 238 -8.38 11.98 3.74
CA GLN A 238 -8.24 10.54 4.01
C GLN A 238 -7.21 10.25 5.11
N VAL A 239 -6.24 11.14 5.28
CA VAL A 239 -5.14 10.99 6.23
C VAL A 239 -4.71 12.35 6.76
N VAL A 240 -4.27 12.38 8.02
CA VAL A 240 -3.66 13.52 8.68
C VAL A 240 -2.21 13.18 9.00
N ILE A 241 -1.26 14.00 8.56
CA ILE A 241 0.17 13.86 8.84
C ILE A 241 0.58 14.98 9.79
N THR A 242 1.20 14.62 10.92
CA THR A 242 1.74 15.58 11.90
C THR A 242 3.11 15.09 12.37
N HIS A 243 3.84 15.90 13.14
CA HIS A 243 4.92 15.35 13.96
C HIS A 243 4.40 14.58 15.17
N GLY A 244 5.25 13.71 15.72
CA GLY A 244 5.00 12.97 16.95
C GLY A 244 5.06 13.85 18.20
N GLU A 245 4.66 13.25 19.34
CA GLU A 245 4.48 13.92 20.64
C GLU A 245 5.62 14.83 21.07
N PHE A 246 6.87 14.42 20.84
CA PHE A 246 8.06 15.13 21.33
C PHE A 246 8.45 16.35 20.49
N ARG A 247 7.92 16.49 19.27
CA ARG A 247 8.21 17.61 18.36
C ARG A 247 7.00 18.54 18.18
N GLU A 248 5.93 18.32 18.93
CA GLU A 248 4.70 19.12 18.85
C GLU A 248 4.24 19.65 20.21
N GLU A 249 3.34 20.62 20.16
CA GLU A 249 2.69 21.13 21.36
C GLU A 249 1.78 20.07 22.01
N SER A 250 1.90 19.90 23.33
CA SER A 250 1.16 18.85 24.07
C SER A 250 -0.36 18.93 23.90
N PHE A 251 -0.93 20.15 23.86
CA PHE A 251 -2.36 20.35 23.62
C PHE A 251 -2.77 19.92 22.21
N PHE A 252 -1.91 20.15 21.22
CA PHE A 252 -2.18 19.83 19.83
C PHE A 252 -2.14 18.32 19.62
N TRP A 253 -1.07 17.67 20.10
CA TRP A 253 -0.89 16.23 19.97
C TRP A 253 -2.04 15.43 20.61
N LYS A 254 -2.42 15.77 21.86
CA LYS A 254 -3.55 15.12 22.55
C LYS A 254 -4.86 15.29 21.79
N ALA A 255 -5.15 16.52 21.38
CA ALA A 255 -6.39 16.87 20.71
C ALA A 255 -6.50 16.26 19.30
N ILE A 256 -5.41 16.26 18.53
CA ILE A 256 -5.41 15.73 17.17
C ILE A 256 -5.58 14.21 17.21
N LYS A 257 -4.81 13.50 18.06
CA LYS A 257 -4.89 12.05 18.24
C LYS A 257 -6.29 11.61 18.67
N GLN A 258 -6.84 12.26 19.71
CA GLN A 258 -8.19 11.95 20.17
C GLN A 258 -9.23 12.18 19.06
N LYS A 259 -9.11 13.29 18.32
CA LYS A 259 -10.12 13.63 17.31
C LYS A 259 -10.03 12.77 16.06
N THR A 260 -8.84 12.38 15.63
CA THR A 260 -8.65 11.45 14.50
C THR A 260 -9.20 10.07 14.85
N ASP A 261 -8.96 9.59 16.07
CA ASP A 261 -9.54 8.34 16.59
C ASP A 261 -11.08 8.40 16.62
N GLU A 262 -11.66 9.48 17.17
CA GLU A 262 -13.12 9.70 17.19
C GLU A 262 -13.75 9.71 15.78
N LEU A 263 -13.01 10.19 14.77
CA LEU A 263 -13.48 10.28 13.39
C LEU A 263 -13.15 9.03 12.55
N GLY A 264 -12.41 8.06 13.11
CA GLY A 264 -11.87 6.93 12.34
C GLY A 264 -10.94 7.36 11.19
N LEU A 265 -10.25 8.49 11.35
CA LEU A 265 -9.37 9.10 10.37
C LEU A 265 -7.93 8.62 10.59
N ALA A 266 -7.23 8.22 9.52
CA ALA A 266 -5.84 7.80 9.64
C ALA A 266 -4.95 8.98 10.06
N HIS A 267 -4.20 8.82 11.15
CA HIS A 267 -3.26 9.81 11.66
C HIS A 267 -1.84 9.25 11.61
N ILE A 268 -0.97 9.83 10.79
CA ILE A 268 0.44 9.44 10.68
C ILE A 268 1.29 10.45 11.45
N PRO A 269 1.77 10.08 12.63
CA PRO A 269 2.74 10.89 13.35
C PRO A 269 4.17 10.56 12.92
N LEU A 270 4.93 11.57 12.52
CA LEU A 270 6.33 11.41 12.16
C LEU A 270 7.20 11.49 13.43
N SER A 271 7.82 10.38 13.83
CA SER A 271 8.86 10.34 14.88
C SER A 271 10.18 10.97 14.46
N ARG A 272 10.43 11.03 13.15
CA ARG A 272 11.65 11.57 12.55
C ARG A 272 11.40 12.91 11.85
N PRO A 273 12.46 13.68 11.57
CA PRO A 273 12.38 14.81 10.67
C PRO A 273 11.75 14.41 9.33
N ALA A 274 10.89 15.25 8.75
CA ALA A 274 10.16 14.90 7.53
C ALA A 274 11.10 14.65 6.33
N VAL A 275 12.29 15.28 6.33
CA VAL A 275 13.34 15.07 5.32
C VAL A 275 13.88 13.64 5.27
N ASP A 276 13.81 12.90 6.38
CA ASP A 276 14.21 11.48 6.43
C ASP A 276 13.14 10.57 5.80
N LEU A 277 11.93 11.10 5.63
CA LEU A 277 10.73 10.38 5.22
C LEU A 277 10.16 10.93 3.89
N MET A 278 11.01 11.53 3.05
CA MET A 278 10.58 12.12 1.78
C MET A 278 9.89 11.12 0.86
N TRP A 279 10.25 9.84 0.90
CA TRP A 279 9.56 8.78 0.18
C TRP A 279 8.05 8.67 0.50
N LEU A 280 7.55 9.16 1.64
CA LEU A 280 6.10 9.23 1.93
C LEU A 280 5.35 10.08 0.90
N SER A 281 6.00 11.10 0.34
CA SER A 281 5.40 12.00 -0.67
C SER A 281 4.94 11.27 -1.94
N LYS A 282 5.55 10.12 -2.23
CA LYS A 282 5.30 9.32 -3.44
C LYS A 282 4.09 8.40 -3.30
N LEU A 283 3.57 8.21 -2.08
CA LEU A 283 2.42 7.34 -1.82
C LEU A 283 1.10 8.09 -2.07
N ASP A 284 0.11 7.39 -2.62
CA ASP A 284 -1.24 7.94 -2.75
C ASP A 284 -2.02 7.89 -1.42
N SER A 285 -3.04 8.73 -1.31
CA SER A 285 -3.92 8.84 -0.14
C SER A 285 -4.58 7.50 0.27
N GLY A 286 -4.83 6.59 -0.68
CA GLY A 286 -5.33 5.25 -0.38
C GLY A 286 -4.32 4.40 0.38
N SER A 287 -3.07 4.40 -0.09
CA SER A 287 -1.94 3.75 0.60
C SER A 287 -1.71 4.35 2.00
N LEU A 288 -1.63 5.68 2.09
CA LEU A 288 -1.39 6.39 3.36
C LEU A 288 -2.47 6.10 4.41
N LYS A 289 -3.72 5.89 4.00
CA LYS A 289 -4.82 5.53 4.89
C LYS A 289 -4.61 4.19 5.61
N VAL A 290 -3.83 3.28 5.04
CA VAL A 290 -3.54 1.94 5.59
C VAL A 290 -2.23 1.92 6.40
N TRP A 291 -1.50 3.03 6.47
CA TRP A 291 -0.17 3.15 7.10
C TRP A 291 -0.07 2.52 8.51
N ASN A 292 -1.04 2.78 9.38
CA ASN A 292 -1.07 2.25 10.76
C ASN A 292 -1.76 0.88 10.89
N LYS A 293 -2.40 0.40 9.82
CA LYS A 293 -3.14 -0.88 9.83
C LYS A 293 -2.27 -2.02 9.34
N MET A 294 -1.30 -1.73 8.48
CA MET A 294 -0.36 -2.71 7.96
C MET A 294 0.49 -3.27 9.12
N GLN A 295 0.47 -4.59 9.27
CA GLN A 295 1.21 -5.34 10.29
C GLN A 295 2.10 -6.37 9.61
N ILE A 296 3.37 -6.39 10.00
CA ILE A 296 4.33 -7.39 9.54
C ILE A 296 4.74 -8.22 10.75
N GLU A 297 4.47 -9.51 10.68
CA GLU A 297 4.89 -10.50 11.67
C GLU A 297 6.13 -11.24 11.16
N MET A 298 7.19 -11.29 11.96
CA MET A 298 8.43 -11.96 11.59
C MET A 298 8.41 -13.41 12.06
N LEU A 299 8.80 -14.34 11.19
CA LEU A 299 8.89 -15.77 11.47
C LEU A 299 10.31 -16.26 11.22
N VAL A 300 10.92 -16.86 12.25
CA VAL A 300 12.28 -17.42 12.19
C VAL A 300 12.28 -18.85 12.70
N HIS A 301 12.93 -19.76 11.95
CA HIS A 301 13.14 -21.15 12.39
C HIS A 301 14.57 -21.31 12.87
N ALA A 302 14.78 -21.53 14.18
CA ALA A 302 16.11 -21.67 14.74
C ALA A 302 16.75 -23.01 14.34
N PRO A 303 18.06 -23.03 13.99
CA PRO A 303 18.75 -24.27 13.67
C PRO A 303 19.02 -25.08 14.95
N SER A 304 19.20 -26.39 14.79
CA SER A 304 19.67 -27.25 15.89
C SER A 304 21.16 -27.02 16.15
N GLU A 305 21.56 -26.96 17.42
CA GLU A 305 22.97 -27.00 17.85
C GLU A 305 23.87 -25.83 17.40
N SER A 306 23.31 -24.77 16.81
CA SER A 306 24.03 -23.54 16.46
C SER A 306 23.21 -22.30 16.81
N SER A 307 23.88 -21.27 17.33
CA SER A 307 23.25 -20.03 17.78
C SER A 307 23.81 -18.77 17.11
N GLY A 308 25.04 -18.81 16.59
CA GLY A 308 25.76 -17.61 16.13
C GLY A 308 25.05 -16.86 15.00
N SER A 309 24.58 -17.59 13.97
CA SER A 309 23.87 -17.01 12.83
C SER A 309 22.57 -16.33 13.26
N LEU A 310 21.74 -17.04 14.04
CA LEU A 310 20.48 -16.51 14.56
C LEU A 310 20.70 -15.31 15.50
N ILE A 311 21.71 -15.35 16.37
CA ILE A 311 22.02 -14.20 17.26
C ILE A 311 22.36 -12.96 16.43
N ARG A 312 23.10 -13.09 15.33
CA ARG A 312 23.37 -11.98 14.42
C ARG A 312 22.10 -11.46 13.75
N LEU A 313 21.24 -12.34 13.24
CA LEU A 313 19.94 -11.94 12.70
C LEU A 313 19.17 -11.11 13.73
N LEU A 314 19.03 -11.63 14.97
CA LEU A 314 18.30 -10.96 16.04
C LEU A 314 18.89 -9.59 16.40
N LYS A 315 20.22 -9.45 16.38
CA LYS A 315 20.89 -8.15 16.55
C LYS A 315 20.58 -7.17 15.40
N SER A 316 20.56 -7.65 14.16
CA SER A 316 20.20 -6.81 13.01
C SER A 316 18.74 -6.33 13.08
N LEU A 317 17.84 -7.19 13.59
CA LEU A 317 16.44 -6.82 13.85
C LEU A 317 16.31 -5.81 15.00
N GLU A 318 17.04 -5.99 16.10
CA GLU A 318 17.06 -5.04 17.21
C GLU A 318 17.55 -3.64 16.78
N GLY A 319 18.52 -3.58 15.87
CA GLY A 319 19.08 -2.32 15.34
C GLY A 319 18.26 -1.65 14.23
N ALA A 320 17.15 -2.25 13.79
CA ALA A 320 16.37 -1.73 12.68
C ALA A 320 15.36 -0.65 13.08
N ASP A 321 15.04 0.23 12.13
CA ASP A 321 14.06 1.29 12.32
C ASP A 321 12.66 0.89 11.82
N TYR A 322 11.72 0.72 12.75
CA TYR A 322 10.36 0.24 12.47
C TYR A 322 9.32 1.35 12.27
N LEU A 323 9.71 2.62 12.13
CA LEU A 323 8.78 3.74 11.89
C LEU A 323 7.65 3.79 12.94
N ASP A 324 8.02 3.66 14.22
CA ASP A 324 7.14 3.53 15.41
C ASP A 324 6.15 2.36 15.37
N SER A 325 6.27 1.46 14.39
CA SER A 325 5.49 0.23 14.33
C SER A 325 6.09 -0.76 15.33
N VAL A 326 5.23 -1.60 15.91
CA VAL A 326 5.65 -2.62 16.87
C VAL A 326 5.53 -3.99 16.20
N PRO A 327 6.57 -4.50 15.53
CA PRO A 327 6.49 -5.79 14.86
C PRO A 327 6.47 -6.94 15.88
N SER A 328 5.73 -8.00 15.55
CA SER A 328 5.82 -9.26 16.29
C SER A 328 6.95 -10.12 15.74
N LEU A 329 7.55 -10.92 16.61
CA LEU A 329 8.56 -11.91 16.25
C LEU A 329 8.17 -13.26 16.81
N THR A 330 8.09 -14.26 15.94
CA THR A 330 7.89 -15.66 16.33
C THR A 330 9.16 -16.44 16.01
N ILE A 331 9.76 -17.03 17.05
CA ILE A 331 10.95 -17.88 16.93
C ILE A 331 10.52 -19.31 17.21
N GLU A 332 10.64 -20.14 16.19
CA GLU A 332 10.43 -21.57 16.28
C GLU A 332 11.73 -22.27 16.69
N LEU A 333 11.75 -22.81 17.91
CA LEU A 333 12.90 -23.49 18.49
C LEU A 333 12.83 -25.01 18.22
N PRO A 334 13.98 -25.64 17.90
CA PRO A 334 14.08 -27.10 17.78
C PRO A 334 13.94 -27.78 19.16
N PRO A 335 13.79 -29.12 19.21
CA PRO A 335 13.78 -29.88 20.46
C PRO A 335 15.07 -29.68 21.27
N ARG A 336 16.22 -29.75 20.56
CA ARG A 336 17.56 -29.51 21.09
C ARG A 336 18.03 -28.11 20.70
N VAL A 337 17.95 -27.18 21.65
CA VAL A 337 18.33 -25.77 21.48
C VAL A 337 19.72 -25.56 22.08
N ASP A 338 20.56 -24.77 21.41
CA ASP A 338 21.82 -24.30 21.95
C ASP A 338 21.58 -23.52 23.26
N PRO A 339 22.22 -23.88 24.39
CA PRO A 339 22.12 -23.14 25.64
C PRO A 339 22.47 -21.65 25.52
N GLU A 340 23.41 -21.27 24.65
CA GLU A 340 23.78 -19.85 24.46
C GLU A 340 22.66 -19.06 23.82
N LEU A 341 21.93 -19.65 22.86
CA LEU A 341 20.75 -19.03 22.28
C LEU A 341 19.70 -18.74 23.36
N LEU A 342 19.46 -19.69 24.27
CA LEU A 342 18.49 -19.50 25.36
C LEU A 342 18.91 -18.37 26.31
N ARG A 343 20.20 -18.26 26.63
CA ARG A 343 20.73 -17.15 27.45
C ARG A 343 20.63 -15.80 26.73
N PHE A 344 20.88 -15.79 25.43
CA PHE A 344 20.71 -14.59 24.62
C PHE A 344 19.23 -14.14 24.59
N LEU A 345 18.30 -15.06 24.31
CA LEU A 345 16.86 -14.79 24.27
C LEU A 345 16.31 -14.28 25.61
N GLN A 346 16.84 -14.77 26.73
CA GLN A 346 16.46 -14.28 28.07
C GLN A 346 16.80 -12.79 28.28
N ASN A 347 17.86 -12.29 27.65
CA ASN A 347 18.34 -10.92 27.80
C ASN A 347 17.99 -10.02 26.61
N THR A 348 17.27 -10.53 25.61
CA THR A 348 16.96 -9.79 24.39
C THR A 348 15.89 -8.73 24.67
N ASN A 349 16.21 -7.47 24.38
CA ASN A 349 15.25 -6.38 24.46
C ASN A 349 14.64 -6.15 23.07
N TRP A 350 13.54 -6.82 22.79
CA TRP A 350 12.79 -6.59 21.55
C TRP A 350 12.17 -5.17 21.55
N PRO A 351 12.23 -4.40 20.43
CA PRO A 351 12.25 -2.95 20.43
C PRO A 351 11.29 -2.23 21.38
N PRO A 352 11.74 -1.09 21.92
CA PRO A 352 11.24 -0.56 23.18
C PRO A 352 9.99 0.28 22.93
N GLN A 353 8.97 0.02 23.77
CA GLN A 353 7.83 0.88 24.15
C GLN A 353 6.49 0.11 24.08
N SER A 354 6.33 -0.77 25.08
CA SER A 354 5.07 -1.31 25.60
C SER A 354 4.13 -2.00 24.60
N SER A 355 4.43 -3.28 24.34
CA SER A 355 3.55 -4.40 23.89
C SER A 355 4.15 -5.24 22.77
N SER A 356 5.46 -5.13 22.51
CA SER A 356 6.15 -5.92 21.50
C SER A 356 6.14 -7.40 21.91
N LYS A 357 5.63 -8.27 21.02
CA LYS A 357 5.40 -9.69 21.31
C LYS A 357 6.49 -10.53 20.64
N VAL A 358 7.44 -11.00 21.45
CA VAL A 358 8.29 -12.14 21.07
C VAL A 358 7.60 -13.41 21.52
N THR A 359 7.31 -14.29 20.56
CA THR A 359 6.70 -15.59 20.81
C THR A 359 7.73 -16.68 20.56
N LEU A 360 8.08 -17.42 21.61
CA LEU A 360 8.95 -18.59 21.51
C LEU A 360 8.10 -19.86 21.42
N ARG A 361 8.24 -20.62 20.34
CA ARG A 361 7.55 -21.91 20.15
C ARG A 361 8.59 -23.02 20.16
N ARG A 362 8.63 -23.83 21.21
CA ARG A 362 9.59 -24.95 21.31
C ARG A 362 8.95 -26.27 20.96
N ARG A 363 9.57 -27.01 20.04
CA ARG A 363 9.12 -28.35 19.63
C ARG A 363 9.36 -29.40 20.72
N ILE A 364 8.43 -30.34 20.85
CA ILE A 364 8.52 -31.53 21.73
C ILE A 364 9.02 -32.79 20.99
N PRO A 365 8.53 -33.14 19.78
CA PRO A 365 8.85 -34.43 19.16
C PRO A 365 10.34 -34.58 18.85
N SER A 366 10.91 -35.73 19.24
CA SER A 366 12.28 -36.14 18.94
C SER A 366 12.40 -37.02 17.69
N GLN A 367 11.31 -37.21 16.95
CA GLN A 367 11.28 -37.96 15.70
C GLN A 367 11.86 -37.13 14.54
N ARG A 368 12.41 -37.82 13.53
CA ARG A 368 12.93 -37.19 12.32
C ARG A 368 11.83 -36.38 11.63
N MET A 369 12.18 -35.17 11.22
CA MET A 369 11.26 -34.31 10.48
C MET A 369 11.15 -34.80 9.04
N THR A 370 9.93 -34.98 8.52
CA THR A 370 9.71 -35.22 7.08
C THR A 370 9.48 -33.89 6.37
N SER A 371 9.66 -33.87 5.05
CA SER A 371 9.41 -32.68 4.22
C SER A 371 7.97 -32.18 4.35
N GLU A 372 6.98 -33.07 4.40
CA GLU A 372 5.57 -32.73 4.58
C GLU A 372 5.33 -32.11 5.96
N MET A 373 5.84 -32.74 7.03
CA MET A 373 5.64 -32.27 8.40
C MET A 373 6.34 -30.92 8.65
N SER A 374 7.53 -30.72 8.09
CA SER A 374 8.24 -29.43 8.12
C SER A 374 7.43 -28.34 7.42
N SER A 375 6.88 -28.66 6.24
CA SER A 375 6.08 -27.72 5.46
C SER A 375 4.79 -27.31 6.15
N ILE A 376 4.03 -28.28 6.70
CA ILE A 376 2.82 -28.00 7.49
C ILE A 376 3.17 -27.07 8.64
N ARG A 377 4.23 -27.39 9.38
CA ARG A 377 4.65 -26.61 10.55
C ARG A 377 5.00 -25.17 10.18
N THR A 378 5.80 -24.95 9.14
CA THR A 378 6.17 -23.60 8.68
C THR A 378 4.94 -22.80 8.27
N VAL A 379 3.98 -23.42 7.60
CA VAL A 379 2.75 -22.75 7.16
C VAL A 379 1.79 -22.47 8.31
N GLU A 380 1.68 -23.38 9.28
CA GLU A 380 0.86 -23.21 10.50
C GLU A 380 1.50 -22.30 11.55
N ALA A 381 2.80 -21.98 11.41
CA ALA A 381 3.49 -21.09 12.32
C ALA A 381 2.90 -19.67 12.32
N PHE A 382 2.29 -19.26 11.21
CA PHE A 382 1.61 -17.98 11.03
C PHE A 382 0.29 -18.15 10.28
N TYR A 383 -0.77 -17.52 10.78
CA TYR A 383 -2.02 -17.34 10.05
C TYR A 383 -2.52 -15.90 10.25
N PRO A 384 -2.80 -15.14 9.18
CA PRO A 384 -3.10 -13.72 9.29
C PRO A 384 -4.45 -13.49 9.96
N ARG A 385 -4.50 -12.55 10.92
CA ARG A 385 -5.77 -12.12 11.55
C ARG A 385 -6.67 -11.40 10.56
N ASP A 386 -6.10 -10.49 9.78
CA ASP A 386 -6.74 -9.88 8.62
C ASP A 386 -5.81 -10.08 7.41
N PRO A 387 -6.16 -10.95 6.45
CA PRO A 387 -5.31 -11.26 5.31
C PRO A 387 -4.94 -10.04 4.46
N ASN A 388 -5.75 -8.97 4.49
CA ASN A 388 -5.48 -7.77 3.69
C ASN A 388 -4.35 -6.92 4.25
N VAL A 389 -4.13 -6.91 5.57
CA VAL A 389 -3.19 -5.98 6.23
C VAL A 389 -2.15 -6.65 7.12
N THR A 390 -2.35 -7.91 7.50
CA THR A 390 -1.39 -8.69 8.28
C THR A 390 -0.58 -9.57 7.32
N HIS A 391 0.74 -9.44 7.33
CA HIS A 391 1.67 -10.11 6.41
C HIS A 391 2.78 -10.80 7.20
N VAL A 392 3.43 -11.80 6.60
CA VAL A 392 4.50 -12.57 7.26
C VAL A 392 5.83 -12.34 6.56
N LEU A 393 6.84 -11.94 7.33
CA LEU A 393 8.23 -11.87 6.89
C LEU A 393 8.94 -13.15 7.35
N VAL A 394 9.23 -14.04 6.40
CA VAL A 394 9.97 -15.28 6.65
C VAL A 394 11.45 -14.98 6.55
N LEU A 395 12.20 -15.35 7.60
CA LEU A 395 13.63 -15.09 7.70
C LEU A 395 14.39 -16.39 8.00
N SER A 396 15.51 -16.62 7.31
CA SER A 396 16.45 -17.68 7.63
C SER A 396 17.44 -17.22 8.70
N PRO A 397 17.92 -18.13 9.59
CA PRO A 397 18.91 -17.81 10.61
C PRO A 397 20.20 -17.19 10.07
N GLN A 398 20.56 -17.48 8.83
CA GLN A 398 21.80 -17.03 8.19
C GLN A 398 21.71 -15.61 7.62
N THR A 399 20.53 -14.99 7.67
CA THR A 399 20.30 -13.67 7.12
C THR A 399 20.77 -12.56 8.08
N GLU A 400 21.36 -11.51 7.53
CA GLU A 400 21.56 -10.23 8.20
C GLU A 400 20.84 -9.13 7.41
N LEU A 401 20.12 -8.24 8.09
CA LEU A 401 19.28 -7.21 7.47
C LEU A 401 19.84 -5.79 7.65
N SER A 402 19.60 -4.94 6.65
CA SER A 402 19.87 -3.50 6.69
C SER A 402 19.03 -2.80 7.77
N PRO A 403 19.54 -1.78 8.50
CA PRO A 403 18.75 -1.02 9.48
C PRO A 403 17.46 -0.39 8.91
N SER A 404 17.40 -0.11 7.61
CA SER A 404 16.24 0.48 6.93
C SER A 404 15.43 -0.53 6.10
N PHE A 405 15.62 -1.85 6.28
CA PHE A 405 14.87 -2.88 5.55
C PHE A 405 13.34 -2.69 5.70
N PHE A 406 12.90 -2.28 6.89
CA PHE A 406 11.47 -2.10 7.18
C PHE A 406 10.87 -0.90 6.44
N HIS A 407 11.64 0.16 6.21
CA HIS A 407 11.21 1.28 5.36
C HIS A 407 10.93 0.79 3.95
N PHE A 408 11.83 -0.03 3.40
CA PHE A 408 11.66 -0.61 2.07
C PHE A 408 10.40 -1.48 1.99
N LEU A 409 10.20 -2.40 2.94
CA LEU A 409 9.00 -3.24 2.97
C LEU A 409 7.72 -2.42 3.10
N LYS A 410 7.70 -1.44 4.00
CA LYS A 410 6.52 -0.59 4.20
C LYS A 410 6.22 0.23 2.95
N TYR A 411 7.24 0.83 2.33
CA TYR A 411 7.07 1.60 1.11
C TYR A 411 6.56 0.75 -0.06
N THR A 412 7.23 -0.37 -0.34
CA THR A 412 6.90 -1.24 -1.49
C THR A 412 5.56 -1.93 -1.32
N ALA A 413 5.21 -2.41 -0.13
CA ALA A 413 3.90 -3.01 0.12
C ALA A 413 2.78 -1.96 0.03
N LEU A 414 2.97 -0.77 0.58
CA LEU A 414 1.98 0.30 0.44
C LEU A 414 1.77 0.67 -1.03
N ASN A 415 2.86 0.87 -1.79
CA ASN A 415 2.79 1.24 -3.19
C ASN A 415 2.20 0.13 -4.08
N TYR A 416 2.66 -1.11 -3.95
CA TYR A 416 2.27 -2.19 -4.86
C TYR A 416 1.01 -2.94 -4.44
N LYS A 417 0.66 -3.00 -3.16
CA LYS A 417 -0.55 -3.71 -2.70
C LYS A 417 -1.70 -2.77 -2.34
N HIS A 418 -1.40 -1.69 -1.63
CA HIS A 418 -2.44 -0.85 -1.04
C HIS A 418 -2.80 0.40 -1.86
N SER A 419 -2.02 0.71 -2.89
CA SER A 419 -2.33 1.81 -3.79
C SER A 419 -3.58 1.55 -4.60
N VAL A 420 -4.40 2.59 -4.77
CA VAL A 420 -5.60 2.53 -5.62
C VAL A 420 -5.26 2.11 -7.05
N SER A 421 -4.10 2.52 -7.57
CA SER A 421 -3.67 2.17 -8.93
C SER A 421 -3.19 0.71 -9.04
N ALA A 422 -2.79 0.07 -7.94
CA ALA A 422 -2.16 -1.24 -7.95
C ALA A 422 -3.11 -2.38 -7.55
N MET A 423 -4.30 -2.08 -7.01
CA MET A 423 -5.25 -3.09 -6.51
C MET A 423 -5.60 -4.20 -7.52
N ASN A 424 -5.71 -3.90 -8.82
CA ASN A 424 -6.05 -4.91 -9.83
C ASN A 424 -4.80 -5.68 -10.32
N VAL A 425 -3.67 -4.98 -10.41
CA VAL A 425 -2.42 -5.46 -11.00
C VAL A 425 -1.64 -6.34 -10.03
N SER A 426 -1.73 -6.04 -8.73
CA SER A 426 -1.03 -6.78 -7.67
C SER A 426 -1.71 -8.08 -7.25
N SER A 427 -2.82 -8.45 -7.89
CA SER A 427 -3.54 -9.69 -7.58
C SER A 427 -2.69 -10.95 -7.81
N GLU A 428 -1.65 -10.87 -8.65
CA GLU A 428 -0.70 -11.94 -8.94
C GLU A 428 0.60 -11.85 -8.12
N LEU A 429 0.79 -10.75 -7.38
CA LEU A 429 1.98 -10.55 -6.55
C LEU A 429 1.85 -11.36 -5.25
N LEU A 430 2.72 -12.36 -5.08
CA LEU A 430 2.77 -13.22 -3.91
C LEU A 430 3.40 -12.51 -2.69
N GLY A 431 4.42 -11.70 -2.96
CA GLY A 431 5.24 -11.09 -1.91
C GLY A 431 6.43 -10.31 -2.45
N ILE A 432 7.29 -9.88 -1.53
CA ILE A 432 8.46 -9.03 -1.77
C ILE A 432 9.67 -9.68 -1.09
N SER A 433 10.74 -9.94 -1.85
CA SER A 433 12.02 -10.38 -1.30
C SER A 433 12.88 -9.17 -0.89
N LEU A 434 13.77 -9.37 0.09
CA LEU A 434 14.82 -8.45 0.51
C LEU A 434 16.20 -8.89 0.00
N GLU A 435 16.34 -10.15 -0.38
CA GLU A 435 17.56 -10.73 -0.90
C GLU A 435 17.56 -10.72 -2.43
N LEU A 436 18.74 -10.70 -3.02
CA LEU A 436 18.94 -11.10 -4.41
C LEU A 436 19.70 -12.44 -4.40
N PRO A 437 19.08 -13.58 -4.72
CA PRO A 437 19.79 -14.86 -4.75
C PRO A 437 21.01 -14.82 -5.69
N SER A 438 22.11 -15.45 -5.30
CA SER A 438 23.31 -15.60 -6.16
C SER A 438 23.21 -16.80 -7.11
N SER A 439 22.41 -17.79 -6.74
CA SER A 439 22.12 -18.99 -7.51
C SER A 439 20.62 -19.21 -7.57
N ARG A 440 20.16 -19.92 -8.59
CA ARG A 440 18.75 -20.26 -8.74
C ARG A 440 18.39 -21.34 -7.70
N PRO A 441 17.38 -21.11 -6.84
CA PRO A 441 16.94 -22.13 -5.88
C PRO A 441 16.52 -23.46 -6.51
N THR A 442 16.22 -23.46 -7.81
CA THR A 442 15.78 -24.65 -8.53
C THR A 442 16.94 -25.59 -8.90
N ASP A 443 17.88 -25.13 -9.72
CA ASP A 443 18.96 -25.96 -10.27
C ASP A 443 20.35 -25.62 -9.72
N ASN A 444 20.43 -24.70 -8.75
CA ASN A 444 21.67 -24.18 -8.16
C ASN A 444 22.63 -23.50 -9.16
N GLU A 445 22.21 -23.25 -10.39
CA GLU A 445 23.03 -22.53 -11.36
C GLU A 445 23.19 -21.06 -10.95
N PRO A 446 24.33 -20.41 -11.27
CA PRO A 446 24.53 -19.00 -11.00
C PRO A 446 23.42 -18.13 -11.59
N PHE A 447 22.94 -17.17 -10.80
CA PHE A 447 21.88 -16.24 -11.20
C PHE A 447 22.40 -14.82 -11.30
N ALA A 448 22.03 -14.15 -12.38
CA ALA A 448 22.24 -12.72 -12.56
C ALA A 448 20.90 -12.03 -12.85
N PRO A 449 20.61 -10.88 -12.21
CA PRO A 449 19.36 -10.17 -12.44
C PRO A 449 19.29 -9.63 -13.87
N PRO A 450 18.07 -9.46 -14.44
CA PRO A 450 17.91 -8.93 -15.80
C PRO A 450 18.47 -7.51 -15.93
N SER A 451 19.25 -7.26 -16.99
CA SER A 451 19.92 -5.97 -17.22
C SER A 451 19.07 -4.93 -17.96
N GLU A 452 17.96 -5.33 -18.60
CA GLU A 452 17.18 -4.48 -19.50
C GLU A 452 15.71 -4.38 -19.09
N PRO A 453 15.10 -3.18 -19.09
CA PRO A 453 13.65 -3.02 -19.01
C PRO A 453 12.97 -3.56 -20.29
N MET A 454 11.80 -4.20 -20.15
CA MET A 454 10.99 -4.63 -21.30
C MET A 454 10.35 -3.40 -21.96
N ASP A 455 10.56 -3.21 -23.28
CA ASP A 455 9.76 -2.38 -24.20
C ASP A 455 9.19 -1.06 -23.65
N VAL A 456 10.03 -0.24 -22.98
CA VAL A 456 9.72 1.18 -22.72
C VAL A 456 10.54 2.03 -23.70
N PRO A 457 9.95 3.04 -24.38
CA PRO A 457 10.74 3.93 -25.22
C PRO A 457 11.75 4.65 -24.34
N GLN A 458 13.03 4.33 -24.57
CA GLN A 458 14.23 5.02 -24.11
C GLN A 458 13.99 6.04 -22.99
N SER A 459 13.92 5.56 -21.74
CA SER A 459 14.48 6.36 -20.67
C SER A 459 15.95 6.57 -21.05
N HIS A 460 16.34 7.83 -21.25
CA HIS A 460 17.72 8.19 -21.50
C HIS A 460 18.60 7.54 -20.42
N ASP A 461 19.67 6.90 -20.88
CA ASP A 461 20.62 6.05 -20.15
C ASP A 461 20.16 4.59 -19.99
N GLY A 462 20.94 3.65 -20.55
CA GLY A 462 20.74 2.20 -20.51
C GLY A 462 20.87 1.62 -19.10
N GLU A 463 19.96 2.02 -18.23
CA GLU A 463 19.99 1.76 -16.80
C GLU A 463 19.13 0.55 -16.42
N GLN A 464 19.73 -0.37 -15.67
CA GLN A 464 19.10 -1.58 -15.17
C GLN A 464 17.95 -1.24 -14.20
N SER A 465 16.79 -1.88 -14.42
CA SER A 465 15.64 -1.78 -13.49
C SER A 465 16.07 -2.22 -12.09
N PRO A 466 15.70 -1.49 -11.03
CA PRO A 466 16.05 -1.80 -9.63
C PRO A 466 15.26 -3.00 -9.07
N PHE A 467 14.25 -3.44 -9.81
CA PHE A 467 13.39 -4.55 -9.47
C PHE A 467 13.13 -5.43 -10.68
N PHE A 468 12.80 -6.68 -10.41
CA PHE A 468 12.24 -7.60 -11.38
C PHE A 468 11.23 -8.50 -10.68
N LEU A 469 10.37 -9.13 -11.46
CA LEU A 469 9.40 -10.11 -10.98
C LEU A 469 9.92 -11.50 -11.30
N TRP A 470 9.78 -12.43 -10.37
CA TRP A 470 10.27 -13.80 -10.56
C TRP A 470 9.31 -14.83 -9.97
N GLN A 471 9.01 -15.88 -10.73
CA GLN A 471 8.21 -17.03 -10.30
C GLN A 471 9.06 -18.04 -9.51
N VAL A 472 9.77 -17.58 -8.49
CA VAL A 472 10.51 -18.42 -7.55
C VAL A 472 10.25 -17.87 -6.14
N PRO A 473 9.97 -18.73 -5.14
CA PRO A 473 9.83 -18.30 -3.76
C PRO A 473 11.20 -18.02 -3.12
N ASP A 474 11.19 -17.30 -1.99
CA ASP A 474 12.39 -17.04 -1.19
C ASP A 474 12.14 -17.37 0.29
N SER A 475 13.03 -18.15 0.91
CA SER A 475 12.97 -18.51 2.33
C SER A 475 13.96 -17.75 3.21
N ASN A 476 14.90 -17.03 2.62
CA ASN A 476 15.96 -16.36 3.36
C ASN A 476 15.49 -15.03 3.93
N ALA A 477 14.91 -14.18 3.09
CA ALA A 477 14.43 -12.87 3.54
C ALA A 477 13.27 -12.38 2.68
N ALA A 478 12.06 -12.85 2.95
CA ALA A 478 10.91 -12.55 2.10
C ALA A 478 9.61 -12.28 2.86
N LEU A 479 8.94 -11.18 2.48
CA LEU A 479 7.60 -10.82 2.92
C LEU A 479 6.57 -11.49 2.03
N TYR A 480 5.73 -12.35 2.60
CA TYR A 480 4.55 -12.93 1.96
C TYR A 480 3.29 -12.19 2.41
N PHE A 481 2.45 -11.88 1.42
CA PHE A 481 1.18 -11.22 1.69
C PHE A 481 0.17 -12.15 2.35
N GLY A 482 -0.61 -11.62 3.30
CA GLY A 482 -1.50 -12.41 4.15
C GLY A 482 -2.60 -13.17 3.41
N ASP A 483 -3.28 -12.51 2.48
CA ASP A 483 -4.26 -13.12 1.57
C ASP A 483 -3.64 -14.28 0.78
N LYS A 484 -2.41 -14.10 0.29
CA LYS A 484 -1.69 -15.13 -0.46
C LYS A 484 -1.19 -16.27 0.43
N TRP A 485 -0.80 -15.97 1.67
CA TRP A 485 -0.42 -16.99 2.65
C TRP A 485 -1.62 -17.83 3.10
N ALA A 486 -2.78 -17.20 3.32
CA ALA A 486 -4.03 -17.91 3.64
C ALA A 486 -4.52 -18.77 2.46
N GLU A 487 -4.33 -18.27 1.24
CA GLU A 487 -4.53 -19.03 0.01
C GLU A 487 -3.57 -20.22 -0.04
N PHE A 488 -2.27 -20.02 0.16
CA PHE A 488 -1.27 -21.09 0.19
C PHE A 488 -1.55 -22.15 1.27
N HIS A 489 -1.95 -21.74 2.47
CA HIS A 489 -2.38 -22.66 3.54
C HIS A 489 -3.51 -23.58 3.06
N SER A 490 -4.52 -23.00 2.41
CA SER A 490 -5.64 -23.76 1.86
C SER A 490 -5.19 -24.70 0.74
N PHE A 491 -4.27 -24.25 -0.14
CA PHE A 491 -3.68 -25.08 -1.19
C PHE A 491 -2.93 -26.28 -0.61
N LEU A 492 -2.07 -26.07 0.38
CA LEU A 492 -1.29 -27.13 1.02
C LEU A 492 -2.20 -28.17 1.69
N SER A 493 -3.26 -27.73 2.37
CA SER A 493 -4.23 -28.64 3.00
C SER A 493 -4.89 -29.60 1.99
N HIS A 494 -5.32 -29.08 0.82
CA HIS A 494 -5.90 -29.93 -0.23
C HIS A 494 -4.82 -30.80 -0.88
N ARG A 495 -3.63 -30.25 -1.13
CA ARG A 495 -2.50 -30.96 -1.75
C ARG A 495 -2.03 -32.18 -0.95
N LEU A 496 -2.09 -32.10 0.38
CA LEU A 496 -1.74 -33.20 1.29
C LEU A 496 -2.88 -34.21 1.47
N SER A 497 -4.12 -33.81 1.19
CA SER A 497 -5.31 -34.68 1.26
C SER A 497 -5.59 -35.41 -0.06
N ALA A 498 -4.90 -35.05 -1.14
CA ALA A 498 -5.16 -35.56 -2.48
C ALA A 498 -4.73 -37.03 -2.64
N PRO A 499 -5.59 -37.90 -3.20
CA PRO A 499 -5.35 -39.34 -3.32
C PRO A 499 -4.43 -39.74 -4.50
N GLY A 500 -3.77 -38.78 -5.16
CA GLY A 500 -2.85 -39.10 -6.26
C GLY A 500 -1.64 -39.89 -5.76
N ASP A 501 -1.07 -40.78 -6.59
CA ASP A 501 0.21 -41.46 -6.33
C ASP A 501 1.30 -40.39 -6.13
N SER A 502 1.50 -40.00 -4.87
CA SER A 502 2.00 -38.69 -4.47
C SER A 502 3.52 -38.57 -4.42
N HIS A 503 4.26 -39.59 -4.88
CA HIS A 503 5.71 -39.65 -4.68
C HIS A 503 6.57 -39.39 -5.93
N ASP A 504 6.02 -39.39 -7.15
CA ASP A 504 6.88 -39.50 -8.36
C ASP A 504 6.58 -38.54 -9.54
N LEU A 505 5.60 -37.63 -9.45
CA LEU A 505 5.12 -36.90 -10.63
C LEU A 505 5.68 -35.48 -10.83
N SER A 506 6.23 -34.83 -9.81
CA SER A 506 6.99 -33.59 -9.95
C SER A 506 8.43 -33.86 -9.53
N PRO A 507 9.42 -33.82 -10.45
CA PRO A 507 10.81 -33.89 -10.04
C PRO A 507 11.03 -32.77 -9.02
N LYS A 508 11.62 -33.09 -7.86
CA LYS A 508 11.94 -32.07 -6.84
C LYS A 508 12.68 -30.93 -7.54
N LEU A 509 12.03 -29.77 -7.65
CA LEU A 509 12.56 -28.64 -8.39
C LEU A 509 13.44 -27.79 -7.49
N ILE A 510 13.12 -27.67 -6.20
CA ILE A 510 13.88 -26.89 -5.24
C ILE A 510 15.01 -27.73 -4.66
N SER A 511 16.20 -27.14 -4.62
CA SER A 511 17.39 -27.72 -4.01
C SER A 511 17.17 -28.00 -2.51
N LYS A 512 17.72 -29.12 -2.01
CA LYS A 512 17.68 -29.50 -0.58
C LYS A 512 18.40 -28.50 0.34
N LYS A 513 19.08 -27.49 -0.23
CA LYS A 513 19.64 -26.36 0.53
C LYS A 513 18.54 -25.44 1.11
N TYR A 514 17.32 -25.50 0.57
CA TYR A 514 16.21 -24.66 1.00
C TYR A 514 15.11 -25.47 1.67
N PRO A 515 14.30 -24.87 2.56
CA PRO A 515 13.24 -25.59 3.27
C PRO A 515 12.19 -26.21 2.33
N ALA A 516 11.66 -27.37 2.72
CA ALA A 516 10.74 -28.16 1.90
C ALA A 516 9.44 -27.42 1.50
N PHE A 517 8.97 -26.46 2.30
CA PHE A 517 7.75 -25.72 1.99
C PHE A 517 7.85 -24.93 0.68
N MET A 518 9.08 -24.56 0.26
CA MET A 518 9.32 -23.86 -1.00
C MET A 518 8.92 -24.67 -2.22
N GLU A 519 8.99 -26.01 -2.17
CA GLU A 519 8.56 -26.87 -3.27
C GLU A 519 7.05 -26.72 -3.51
N TYR A 520 6.26 -26.85 -2.44
CA TYR A 520 4.81 -26.64 -2.51
C TYR A 520 4.44 -25.21 -2.87
N LEU A 521 5.24 -24.23 -2.41
CA LEU A 521 5.02 -22.83 -2.72
C LEU A 521 5.31 -22.53 -4.20
N LEU A 522 6.36 -23.12 -4.77
CA LEU A 522 6.65 -23.02 -6.21
C LEU A 522 5.55 -23.69 -7.05
N GLU A 523 5.06 -24.85 -6.63
CA GLU A 523 3.91 -25.52 -7.25
C GLU A 523 2.69 -24.60 -7.25
N PHE A 524 2.36 -24.02 -6.09
CA PHE A 524 1.28 -23.04 -5.93
C PHE A 524 1.45 -21.81 -6.83
N MET A 525 2.66 -21.23 -6.86
CA MET A 525 2.99 -20.10 -7.74
C MET A 525 2.75 -20.42 -9.20
N ARG A 526 3.13 -21.62 -9.65
CA ARG A 526 2.95 -22.05 -11.04
C ARG A 526 1.49 -22.32 -11.39
N VAL A 527 0.72 -22.89 -10.47
CA VAL A 527 -0.73 -23.14 -10.66
C VAL A 527 -1.51 -21.83 -10.75
N ARG A 528 -1.12 -20.81 -9.97
CA ARG A 528 -1.81 -19.51 -9.89
C ARG A 528 -1.26 -18.44 -10.81
N GLY A 529 -0.05 -18.62 -11.34
CA GLY A 529 0.66 -17.60 -12.09
C GLY A 529 1.25 -16.50 -11.21
N TYR A 530 1.52 -16.81 -9.93
CA TYR A 530 2.06 -15.83 -8.98
C TYR A 530 3.56 -15.62 -9.12
N TYR A 531 4.00 -14.42 -8.77
CA TYR A 531 5.40 -14.01 -8.78
C TYR A 531 5.73 -13.17 -7.55
N MET A 532 7.02 -13.06 -7.23
CA MET A 532 7.54 -12.20 -6.17
C MET A 532 8.34 -11.04 -6.76
N LEU A 533 8.33 -9.91 -6.07
CA LEU A 533 9.17 -8.76 -6.38
C LEU A 533 10.57 -8.97 -5.77
N TYR A 534 11.61 -8.92 -6.60
CA TYR A 534 13.00 -9.03 -6.17
C TYR A 534 13.76 -7.72 -6.38
N PRO A 535 14.59 -7.30 -5.41
CA PRO A 535 15.48 -6.15 -5.56
C PRO A 535 16.73 -6.50 -6.36
N SER A 536 17.22 -5.54 -7.15
CA SER A 536 18.47 -5.63 -7.92
C SER A 536 19.39 -4.43 -7.67
N PHE A 537 19.37 -3.87 -6.47
CA PHE A 537 20.22 -2.73 -6.06
C PHE A 537 21.74 -2.99 -6.21
N SER A 538 22.13 -4.26 -6.16
CA SER A 538 23.53 -4.68 -6.21
C SER A 538 24.19 -4.53 -7.58
N GLY A 539 23.44 -4.19 -8.65
CA GLY A 539 24.00 -3.97 -9.99
C GLY A 539 24.89 -2.72 -10.12
N ARG A 540 24.88 -1.79 -9.15
CA ARG A 540 25.71 -0.57 -9.19
C ARG A 540 26.32 -0.12 -7.87
N ASN A 541 25.56 -0.11 -6.77
CA ASN A 541 26.08 0.38 -5.49
C ASN A 541 26.78 -0.71 -4.68
N HIS A 542 26.78 -1.96 -5.17
CA HIS A 542 27.22 -3.15 -4.44
C HIS A 542 26.60 -3.30 -3.04
N VAL A 543 25.41 -2.70 -2.82
CA VAL A 543 24.68 -2.83 -1.56
C VAL A 543 23.44 -3.72 -1.70
N SER A 544 23.01 -4.31 -0.59
CA SER A 544 21.77 -5.08 -0.48
C SER A 544 20.99 -4.73 0.79
N LEU A 545 19.70 -5.08 0.81
CA LEU A 545 18.85 -4.94 2.00
C LEU A 545 18.96 -6.13 2.94
N ALA A 546 19.28 -7.30 2.39
CA ALA A 546 19.62 -8.50 3.10
C ALA A 546 20.90 -9.12 2.52
N THR A 547 21.71 -9.72 3.38
CA THR A 547 22.80 -10.59 2.97
C THR A 547 22.63 -11.93 3.68
N VAL A 548 22.99 -13.01 2.99
CA VAL A 548 22.91 -14.36 3.53
C VAL A 548 24.31 -14.89 3.66
N HIS A 549 24.65 -15.26 4.89
CA HIS A 549 25.97 -15.70 5.25
C HIS A 549 26.14 -17.21 5.09
N ASN A 550 27.31 -17.63 4.64
CA ASN A 550 27.58 -19.05 4.42
C ASN A 550 28.11 -19.75 5.68
N GLU A 551 28.74 -19.02 6.60
CA GLU A 551 29.25 -19.62 7.83
C GLU A 551 28.11 -20.04 8.77
N LEU A 552 28.33 -21.16 9.45
CA LEU A 552 27.35 -21.77 10.35
C LEU A 552 26.01 -22.07 9.64
N TYR A 553 26.02 -22.23 8.32
CA TYR A 553 24.86 -22.72 7.60
C TYR A 553 24.55 -24.16 8.02
N HIS A 554 23.27 -24.43 8.23
CA HIS A 554 22.76 -25.76 8.49
C HIS A 554 21.69 -26.07 7.46
N PRO A 555 21.74 -27.23 6.80
CA PRO A 555 20.66 -27.65 5.93
C PRO A 555 19.36 -27.78 6.73
N PRO A 556 18.19 -27.57 6.09
CA PRO A 556 16.90 -27.77 6.73
C PRO A 556 16.79 -29.15 7.39
N GLU A 557 16.17 -29.19 8.57
CA GLU A 557 16.16 -30.37 9.45
C GLU A 557 15.62 -31.63 8.74
N GLU A 558 14.64 -31.46 7.86
CA GLU A 558 14.06 -32.53 7.05
C GLU A 558 15.03 -33.23 6.09
N PHE A 559 16.18 -32.62 5.78
CA PHE A 559 17.17 -33.15 4.83
C PHE A 559 18.46 -33.65 5.50
N VAL A 560 18.60 -33.50 6.82
CA VAL A 560 19.82 -33.86 7.58
C VAL A 560 20.15 -35.36 7.48
N ALA A 561 19.14 -36.23 7.33
CA ALA A 561 19.37 -37.68 7.17
C ALA A 561 19.98 -38.01 5.81
N ASP A 562 19.53 -37.37 4.73
CA ASP A 562 20.01 -37.59 3.37
C ASP A 562 21.47 -37.14 3.19
N SER A 563 21.86 -36.05 3.86
CA SER A 563 23.25 -35.56 3.85
C SER A 563 24.19 -36.51 4.59
N SER A 564 23.75 -37.14 5.68
CA SER A 564 24.55 -38.14 6.41
C SER A 564 24.74 -39.46 5.65
N SER A 565 23.76 -39.87 4.82
CA SER A 565 23.90 -41.04 3.95
C SER A 565 24.81 -40.80 2.75
N ALA A 566 24.83 -39.59 2.19
CA ALA A 566 25.75 -39.23 1.10
C ALA A 566 27.22 -39.24 1.58
N LEU A 567 27.47 -38.79 2.82
CA LEU A 567 28.78 -38.88 3.47
C LEU A 567 29.20 -40.34 3.74
N ALA A 568 28.26 -41.21 4.11
CA ALA A 568 28.54 -42.63 4.36
C ALA A 568 28.78 -43.47 3.09
N GLU A 569 28.38 -42.98 1.91
CA GLU A 569 28.71 -43.60 0.62
C GLU A 569 30.05 -43.11 0.05
N ALA A 570 30.45 -41.86 0.34
CA ALA A 570 31.78 -41.34 -0.02
C ALA A 570 32.91 -41.94 0.82
N ASP A 571 32.63 -42.36 2.06
CA ASP A 571 33.61 -42.85 3.04
C ASP A 571 33.92 -44.37 2.90
N LYS A 572 33.46 -45.02 1.83
CA LYS A 572 33.72 -46.46 1.58
C LYS A 572 34.92 -46.76 0.69
N ASP A 573 35.53 -45.75 0.04
CA ASP A 573 36.60 -45.98 -0.94
C ASP A 573 38.01 -45.53 -0.51
N THR A 574 38.22 -45.05 0.72
CA THR A 574 39.57 -44.70 1.18
C THR A 574 39.75 -44.90 2.69
N ILE A 575 40.22 -46.08 3.08
CA ILE A 575 40.82 -46.31 4.39
C ILE A 575 42.32 -46.49 4.15
N GLU A 576 43.11 -45.44 4.34
CA GLU A 576 44.53 -45.54 4.74
C GLU A 576 45.02 -44.19 5.33
N ASP A 577 45.33 -44.24 6.63
CA ASP A 577 46.17 -43.37 7.48
C ASP A 577 46.43 -41.89 7.09
N LEU A 578 45.89 -40.95 7.89
CA LEU A 578 46.58 -39.81 8.54
C LEU A 578 45.57 -38.96 9.36
N PRO A 579 45.98 -38.30 10.48
CA PRO A 579 45.10 -37.43 11.24
C PRO A 579 45.02 -36.07 10.56
N GLU A 580 44.22 -35.99 9.49
CA GLU A 580 43.93 -34.73 8.83
C GLU A 580 43.00 -33.91 9.73
N VAL A 581 43.44 -32.68 10.03
CA VAL A 581 42.67 -31.66 10.72
C VAL A 581 41.29 -31.59 10.06
N LEU A 582 40.22 -31.76 10.85
CA LEU A 582 38.83 -31.63 10.43
C LEU A 582 38.60 -30.27 9.73
N SER A 583 38.88 -30.20 8.44
CA SER A 583 38.33 -29.20 7.55
C SER A 583 36.85 -29.53 7.38
N PRO A 584 35.94 -28.57 7.60
CA PRO A 584 34.52 -28.82 7.36
C PRO A 584 34.34 -29.19 5.89
N SER A 585 33.72 -30.35 5.64
CA SER A 585 33.44 -30.88 4.30
C SER A 585 32.75 -29.82 3.44
N SER A 586 33.32 -29.56 2.26
CA SER A 586 32.91 -28.57 1.24
C SER A 586 31.52 -28.77 0.62
N ASP A 587 30.75 -29.78 1.05
CA ASP A 587 29.45 -30.15 0.46
C ASP A 587 28.24 -29.56 1.20
N LEU A 588 28.44 -28.81 2.28
CA LEU A 588 27.38 -28.24 3.13
C LEU A 588 27.27 -26.71 3.02
N GLU A 589 27.76 -26.08 1.96
CA GLU A 589 27.67 -24.62 1.81
C GLU A 589 26.41 -24.19 1.03
N LEU A 590 25.76 -23.11 1.47
CA LEU A 590 24.65 -22.50 0.74
C LEU A 590 25.12 -22.00 -0.63
N GLY A 591 26.32 -21.41 -0.70
CA GLY A 591 26.89 -20.83 -1.92
C GLY A 591 26.32 -19.44 -2.22
N SER A 592 25.87 -18.72 -1.19
CA SER A 592 25.40 -17.34 -1.31
C SER A 592 26.59 -16.40 -1.56
N VAL A 593 26.43 -15.43 -2.45
CA VAL A 593 27.43 -14.35 -2.58
C VAL A 593 27.07 -13.25 -1.59
N GLU A 594 27.88 -13.12 -0.54
CA GLU A 594 27.69 -12.09 0.48
C GLU A 594 27.89 -10.70 -0.12
N ARG A 595 26.88 -9.85 0.05
CA ARG A 595 26.89 -8.48 -0.46
C ARG A 595 26.92 -7.50 0.71
N PRO A 596 27.68 -6.39 0.59
CA PRO A 596 27.66 -5.33 1.59
C PRO A 596 26.23 -4.87 1.92
N LEU A 597 25.90 -4.82 3.20
CA LEU A 597 24.60 -4.30 3.61
C LEU A 597 24.52 -2.79 3.41
N PHE A 598 23.33 -2.31 3.05
CA PHE A 598 23.03 -0.89 3.10
C PHE A 598 22.89 -0.43 4.55
N HIS A 599 23.71 0.52 4.99
CA HIS A 599 23.72 1.01 6.37
C HIS A 599 23.01 2.37 6.55
N GLY A 600 22.33 2.87 5.50
CA GLY A 600 21.60 4.12 5.59
C GLY A 600 20.39 4.01 6.53
N SER A 601 20.14 5.10 7.28
CA SER A 601 19.02 5.22 8.20
C SER A 601 17.65 5.23 7.50
N THR A 602 17.63 5.57 6.21
CA THR A 602 16.41 5.67 5.40
C THR A 602 16.64 5.04 4.04
N VAL A 603 15.55 4.54 3.44
CA VAL A 603 15.57 3.96 2.09
C VAL A 603 15.74 5.03 1.00
N GLU A 604 15.75 6.32 1.36
CA GLU A 604 15.78 7.43 0.39
C GLU A 604 16.98 7.33 -0.55
N ILE A 605 18.18 7.00 -0.06
CA ILE A 605 19.38 6.85 -0.89
C ILE A 605 19.22 5.71 -1.91
N LEU A 606 18.56 4.62 -1.53
CA LEU A 606 18.25 3.53 -2.47
C LEU A 606 17.21 3.95 -3.51
N LEU A 607 16.33 4.89 -3.16
CA LEU A 607 15.24 5.38 -3.99
C LEU A 607 15.54 6.68 -4.75
N GLN A 608 16.66 7.37 -4.48
CA GLN A 608 17.04 8.64 -5.12
C GLN A 608 17.11 8.53 -6.65
N ARG A 609 17.31 7.31 -7.15
CA ARG A 609 17.33 7.00 -8.58
C ARG A 609 15.95 6.89 -9.23
N PHE A 610 14.91 6.85 -8.41
CA PHE A 610 13.51 6.90 -8.82
C PHE A 610 12.89 8.15 -8.19
N PRO A 611 13.35 9.36 -8.60
CA PRO A 611 12.92 10.61 -7.99
C PRO A 611 11.42 10.83 -8.14
N ASP A 612 10.84 10.34 -9.24
CA ASP A 612 9.41 10.45 -9.50
C ASP A 612 8.66 9.34 -8.73
N HIS A 613 8.67 8.09 -9.21
CA HIS A 613 7.90 7.00 -8.61
C HIS A 613 8.60 5.65 -8.74
N LEU A 614 8.22 4.68 -7.90
CA LEU A 614 8.56 3.29 -8.16
C LEU A 614 8.04 2.86 -9.53
N PRO A 615 8.79 2.05 -10.30
CA PRO A 615 8.33 1.54 -11.58
C PRO A 615 7.03 0.74 -11.40
N LYS A 616 6.10 0.87 -12.35
CA LYS A 616 4.86 0.09 -12.33
C LYS A 616 5.16 -1.40 -12.49
N LEU A 617 4.36 -2.27 -11.87
CA LEU A 617 4.59 -3.72 -11.90
C LEU A 617 4.62 -4.26 -13.34
N GLU A 618 3.77 -3.75 -14.23
CA GLU A 618 3.66 -4.22 -15.62
C GLU A 618 4.87 -3.84 -16.48
N ALA A 619 5.65 -2.84 -16.04
CA ALA A 619 6.86 -2.41 -16.73
C ALA A 619 8.11 -3.20 -16.26
N LEU A 620 7.99 -4.01 -15.20
CA LEU A 620 9.11 -4.76 -14.66
C LEU A 620 9.42 -5.99 -15.52
N PRO A 621 10.70 -6.33 -15.70
CA PRO A 621 11.09 -7.61 -16.28
C PRO A 621 10.53 -8.76 -15.45
N LEU A 622 9.95 -9.75 -16.12
CA LEU A 622 9.29 -10.87 -15.48
C LEU A 622 9.92 -12.18 -15.91
N LEU A 623 10.31 -12.98 -14.93
CA LEU A 623 11.08 -14.20 -15.09
C LEU A 623 10.26 -15.43 -14.69
N SER A 624 10.36 -16.48 -15.49
CA SER A 624 9.86 -17.82 -15.15
C SER A 624 10.65 -18.45 -14.00
N TYR A 625 10.16 -19.56 -13.46
CA TYR A 625 10.92 -20.37 -12.49
C TYR A 625 12.27 -20.88 -13.00
N LYS A 626 12.48 -20.92 -14.33
CA LYS A 626 13.77 -21.25 -14.98
C LYS A 626 14.62 -20.02 -15.29
N SER A 627 14.20 -18.83 -14.86
CA SER A 627 14.83 -17.54 -15.17
C SER A 627 14.78 -17.12 -16.65
N GLU A 628 13.92 -17.76 -17.45
CA GLU A 628 13.58 -17.28 -18.80
C GLU A 628 12.74 -16.00 -18.70
N LYS A 629 13.06 -14.96 -19.50
CA LYS A 629 12.20 -13.77 -19.63
C LYS A 629 10.86 -14.16 -20.26
N LEU A 630 9.76 -13.71 -19.66
CA LEU A 630 8.40 -14.00 -20.14
C LEU A 630 7.61 -12.72 -20.37
N SER A 631 6.75 -12.73 -21.39
CA SER A 631 5.68 -11.73 -21.52
C SER A 631 4.48 -12.12 -20.65
N ALA A 632 3.60 -11.14 -20.36
CA ALA A 632 2.37 -11.38 -19.62
C ALA A 632 1.48 -12.46 -20.28
N ARG A 633 1.46 -12.53 -21.62
CA ARG A 633 0.69 -13.54 -22.37
C ARG A 633 1.26 -14.94 -22.20
N ASP A 634 2.60 -15.05 -22.22
CA ASP A 634 3.28 -16.35 -22.06
C ASP A 634 2.99 -16.96 -20.69
N ILE A 635 2.90 -16.12 -19.65
CA ILE A 635 2.58 -16.58 -18.29
C ILE A 635 1.15 -17.05 -18.18
N GLN A 636 0.21 -16.29 -18.74
CA GLN A 636 -1.19 -16.71 -18.73
C GLN A 636 -1.36 -18.06 -19.41
N GLN A 637 -0.71 -18.25 -20.56
CA GLN A 637 -0.73 -19.53 -21.28
C GLN A 637 -0.08 -20.65 -20.45
N ARG A 638 1.18 -20.47 -19.99
CA ARG A 638 1.91 -21.48 -19.21
C ARG A 638 1.19 -21.84 -17.91
N THR A 639 0.60 -20.86 -17.23
CA THR A 639 -0.20 -21.05 -16.01
C THR A 639 -1.43 -21.88 -16.31
N SER A 640 -2.17 -21.58 -17.37
CA SER A 640 -3.37 -22.34 -17.74
C SER A 640 -3.05 -23.79 -18.13
N GLU A 641 -1.95 -24.01 -18.87
CA GLU A 641 -1.48 -25.33 -19.27
C GLU A 641 -1.06 -26.15 -18.05
N PHE A 642 -0.25 -25.57 -17.17
CA PHE A 642 0.21 -26.23 -15.94
C PHE A 642 -0.96 -26.49 -14.99
N ALA A 643 -1.88 -25.55 -14.82
CA ALA A 643 -3.07 -25.72 -13.99
C ALA A 643 -3.96 -26.89 -14.46
N ARG A 644 -4.12 -27.08 -15.78
CA ARG A 644 -4.87 -28.21 -16.35
C ARG A 644 -4.17 -29.54 -16.10
N GLU A 645 -2.85 -29.58 -16.27
CA GLU A 645 -2.04 -30.76 -15.97
C GLU A 645 -2.05 -31.11 -14.48
N PHE A 646 -1.93 -30.08 -13.63
CA PHE A 646 -1.96 -30.20 -12.18
C PHE A 646 -3.26 -30.84 -11.70
N ARG A 647 -4.41 -30.36 -12.20
CA ARG A 647 -5.74 -30.89 -11.85
C ARG A 647 -5.88 -32.38 -12.11
N THR A 648 -5.37 -32.87 -13.24
CA THR A 648 -5.53 -34.27 -13.62
C THR A 648 -4.54 -35.17 -12.91
N LYS A 649 -3.28 -34.74 -12.79
CA LYS A 649 -2.21 -35.55 -12.22
C LYS A 649 -2.15 -35.53 -10.70
N VAL A 650 -2.28 -34.35 -10.10
CA VAL A 650 -2.15 -34.13 -8.64
C VAL A 650 -3.52 -33.98 -7.99
N GLY A 651 -4.41 -33.19 -8.62
CA GLY A 651 -5.74 -32.91 -8.11
C GLY A 651 -6.72 -34.08 -8.19
N GLY A 652 -6.40 -35.17 -8.88
CA GLY A 652 -7.29 -36.34 -9.03
C GLY A 652 -8.51 -36.12 -9.93
N CYS A 653 -8.57 -35.00 -10.67
CA CYS A 653 -9.70 -34.68 -11.53
C CYS A 653 -9.69 -35.47 -12.85
N LYS A 654 -10.86 -35.93 -13.29
CA LYS A 654 -11.01 -36.55 -14.62
C LYS A 654 -10.90 -35.48 -15.72
N ALA A 655 -10.26 -35.85 -16.84
CA ALA A 655 -10.05 -34.95 -17.99
C ALA A 655 -11.35 -34.37 -18.60
N SER A 656 -12.51 -35.01 -18.35
CA SER A 656 -13.83 -34.56 -18.80
C SER A 656 -14.46 -33.46 -17.95
N ASN A 657 -13.93 -33.17 -16.76
CA ASN A 657 -14.49 -32.20 -15.81
C ASN A 657 -13.87 -30.80 -15.96
N THR A 658 -13.37 -30.43 -17.13
CA THR A 658 -12.91 -29.06 -17.39
C THR A 658 -14.14 -28.15 -17.40
N PRO A 659 -14.27 -27.20 -16.46
CA PRO A 659 -15.26 -26.14 -16.63
C PRO A 659 -14.86 -25.35 -17.88
N ASP A 660 -15.81 -25.13 -18.80
CA ASP A 660 -15.60 -24.36 -20.04
C ASP A 660 -15.31 -22.86 -19.79
N ASP A 661 -15.40 -22.39 -18.55
CA ASP A 661 -15.19 -20.99 -18.22
C ASP A 661 -13.75 -20.71 -17.75
N ALA A 662 -13.08 -19.85 -18.54
CA ALA A 662 -11.84 -19.15 -18.23
C ALA A 662 -12.00 -18.10 -17.11
N GLY A 663 -12.77 -18.42 -16.06
CA GLY A 663 -12.96 -17.60 -14.88
C GLY A 663 -11.92 -17.90 -13.78
N PHE A 664 -11.82 -17.01 -12.79
CA PHE A 664 -10.94 -17.15 -11.63
C PHE A 664 -11.25 -18.43 -10.83
N TRP A 665 -10.49 -19.51 -11.09
CA TRP A 665 -10.60 -20.75 -10.32
C TRP A 665 -10.23 -20.50 -8.86
N LYS A 666 -11.05 -21.02 -7.93
CA LYS A 666 -10.74 -21.10 -6.51
C LYS A 666 -9.78 -22.27 -6.27
N ILE A 667 -9.09 -22.27 -5.13
CA ILE A 667 -8.17 -23.36 -4.77
C ILE A 667 -8.84 -24.72 -4.84
N GLY A 668 -10.04 -24.83 -4.25
CA GLY A 668 -10.79 -26.09 -4.22
C GLY A 668 -11.07 -26.62 -5.63
N ASP A 669 -11.17 -25.76 -6.64
CA ASP A 669 -11.44 -26.20 -8.00
C ASP A 669 -10.28 -27.03 -8.55
N TYR A 670 -9.03 -26.79 -8.12
CA TYR A 670 -7.87 -27.53 -8.62
C TYR A 670 -7.81 -28.99 -8.14
N PHE A 671 -8.64 -29.36 -7.16
CA PHE A 671 -8.67 -30.70 -6.56
C PHE A 671 -10.08 -31.30 -6.68
N CYS A 672 -10.16 -32.59 -7.01
CA CYS A 672 -11.39 -33.36 -7.07
C CYS A 672 -11.36 -34.42 -5.96
N LEU A 673 -11.37 -33.94 -4.71
CA LEU A 673 -11.34 -34.75 -3.49
C LEU A 673 -12.70 -35.38 -3.18
#